data_AF-A0A8J2XDR0-F1
#
_entry.id   AF-A0A8J2XDR0-F1
#
_cell.length_a   1.000
_cell.length_b   1.000
_cell.length_c   1.000
_cell.angle_alpha   90.00
_cell.angle_beta   90.00
_cell.angle_gamma   90.00
#
_symmetry.space_group_name_H-M   'P 1'
#
loop_
_entity.id
_entity.type
_entity.pdbx_description
1 polymer ?
#
loop_
_entity_poly.entity_id
_entity_poly.type
_entity_poly.pdbx_seq_one_letter_code
_entity_poly.pdbx_strand_id
1 'polypeptide(L)'
;MKPQNLVILAFLLLIESLISANTQAQVIPDQTLGNEKSSVNPIDTLNDRIDGGARRGGNLFHSFQEFNIKEGKGVLFANPQGVMNIFTRVTGGNPSQILGKLGVNGQSNLFLLNPYGIIFGKNAKLDINGSFLTTSANSIKFGDQGFFSATNPETPPLLTIQPDALVFTQQPSATIVNQASLKVPNQKSLLIVGGEIKMMGGSAIALDGRVELVGILDLGTIGLDEKFHLSVPNEIQLANITLTQKAKVDTASGTVILAGQKITLTDSSTIAADIQDNKNGQRMIINASHLSIQDGSQITSTAKEKSQGNSGGITVNVTERVEVIGSSKNEQDSKPSKLSSDAQGEGSAGGLIINTRHLSLEDGGKITSSTIKRSDGGSILINASETVELIGVASQRGRANDRDRASAISVQTRGEGKAGDITINTQRLEIQEGAEIVASTFGTGDGGDIIINASDLIYLDGTVSNNNPNNPIRSRIVAETGQELKVNDLPDPLIGTGNGGNISIDSQNLTIQNSAEISTSSSQETGNAGNLTIRVQNTLQSNNGTISTLANEASGGIITISAKDIRLRGNSDLRTSVASGAGGGGDITLTADSILAFNDSDIIASAKDGIGGNITLNTPIFFGNGYQATDQMNQNPDNLNNNDRVDLNASGAVSGVINVPDLTFIQNSLFEFPETLINTENLIASSCVVPNQQQTGTFILTGPDGLPTRPNHNLTSPYPTGTIETIPEPSPPKIDEPQGFYRLNDGKMVLSRKCF
;
A
#
# COMPACT_ATOMS: atom_id res chain seq x y z
N MET A 1 36.37 27.17 59.70
CA MET A 1 35.96 27.44 58.30
C MET A 1 37.22 27.82 57.54
N LYS A 2 37.63 26.97 56.57
CA LYS A 2 38.93 27.04 55.89
C LYS A 2 38.91 28.03 54.71
N PRO A 3 40.07 28.62 54.35
CA PRO A 3 40.19 29.60 53.28
C PRO A 3 40.32 28.86 51.94
N GLN A 4 39.19 28.57 51.29
CA GLN A 4 39.16 28.02 49.92
C GLN A 4 38.19 28.75 48.99
N ASN A 5 37.41 29.72 49.49
CA ASN A 5 36.37 30.38 48.69
C ASN A 5 36.79 31.72 48.05
N LEU A 6 38.02 32.19 48.25
CA LEU A 6 38.46 33.49 47.73
C LEU A 6 39.24 33.42 46.40
N VAL A 7 39.69 32.24 45.96
CA VAL A 7 40.46 32.08 44.72
C VAL A 7 39.56 31.73 43.52
N ILE A 8 38.38 31.17 43.74
CA ILE A 8 37.45 30.79 42.65
C ILE A 8 36.65 32.00 42.14
N LEU A 9 36.41 33.02 42.98
CA LEU A 9 35.66 34.21 42.58
C LEU A 9 36.51 35.20 41.73
N ALA A 10 37.84 35.16 41.85
CA ALA A 10 38.75 35.96 41.02
C ALA A 10 39.07 35.31 39.66
N PHE A 11 38.87 34.00 39.52
CA PHE A 11 39.05 33.29 38.23
C PHE A 11 37.78 33.28 37.37
N LEU A 12 36.59 33.45 37.98
CA LEU A 12 35.31 33.59 37.27
C LEU A 12 35.08 35.00 36.69
N LEU A 13 35.71 36.04 37.26
CA LEU A 13 35.55 37.44 36.83
C LEU A 13 36.63 37.93 35.84
N LEU A 14 37.63 37.10 35.51
CA LEU A 14 38.70 37.43 34.54
C LEU A 14 38.59 36.67 33.20
N ILE A 15 37.64 35.74 33.06
CA ILE A 15 37.32 35.07 31.78
C ILE A 15 36.14 35.77 31.06
N GLU A 16 35.42 36.68 31.73
CA GLU A 16 34.33 37.46 31.12
C GLU A 16 34.77 38.77 30.43
N SER A 17 36.07 39.12 30.39
CA SER A 17 36.52 40.42 29.83
C SER A 17 37.54 40.38 28.69
N LEU A 18 37.88 39.21 28.13
CA LEU A 18 38.81 39.11 27.00
C LEU A 18 38.28 38.15 25.92
N ILE A 19 37.26 38.61 25.21
CA ILE A 19 37.07 38.62 23.74
C ILE A 19 35.57 38.91 23.51
N SER A 20 35.16 40.15 23.79
CA SER A 20 34.14 40.80 22.95
C SER A 20 34.84 41.18 21.65
N ALA A 21 35.14 40.19 20.81
CA ALA A 21 35.28 40.47 19.40
C ALA A 21 33.87 40.76 18.92
N ASN A 22 33.59 42.03 18.62
CA ASN A 22 32.46 42.40 17.77
C ASN A 22 32.45 41.44 16.59
N THR A 23 31.49 40.51 16.53
CA THR A 23 31.32 39.61 15.38
C THR A 23 30.78 40.43 14.21
N GLN A 24 31.68 41.17 13.56
CA GLN A 24 31.46 41.77 12.26
C GLN A 24 31.50 40.67 11.20
N ALA A 25 30.33 40.08 10.95
CA ALA A 25 29.99 39.46 9.69
C ALA A 25 28.48 39.50 9.54
N GLN A 26 28.00 40.22 8.53
CA GLN A 26 26.63 40.12 8.05
C GLN A 26 26.74 39.82 6.56
N VAL A 27 27.07 40.80 5.73
CA VAL A 27 27.38 40.57 4.31
C VAL A 27 28.74 41.19 3.99
N ILE A 28 29.70 40.39 3.54
CA ILE A 28 31.08 40.82 3.27
C ILE A 28 31.38 40.60 1.78
N PRO A 29 31.40 41.66 0.95
CA PRO A 29 31.84 41.57 -0.44
C PRO A 29 33.26 41.05 -0.58
N ASP A 30 33.52 40.27 -1.63
CA ASP A 30 34.89 39.94 -2.04
C ASP A 30 35.37 40.85 -3.18
N GLN A 31 36.58 40.60 -3.71
CA GLN A 31 37.16 41.36 -4.83
C GLN A 31 37.12 40.61 -6.17
N THR A 32 36.39 39.49 -6.27
CA THR A 32 36.45 38.58 -7.42
C THR A 32 35.73 39.10 -8.67
N LEU A 33 34.94 40.17 -8.52
CA LEU A 33 34.35 40.94 -9.63
C LEU A 33 35.18 42.17 -10.03
N GLY A 34 36.38 42.32 -9.47
CA GLY A 34 37.29 43.43 -9.78
C GLY A 34 36.66 44.81 -9.52
N ASN A 35 36.69 45.68 -10.53
CA ASN A 35 36.14 47.04 -10.43
C ASN A 35 34.61 47.08 -10.31
N GLU A 36 33.93 45.97 -10.64
CA GLU A 36 32.47 45.83 -10.57
C GLU A 36 32.04 45.13 -9.26
N LYS A 37 32.86 45.20 -8.21
CA LYS A 37 32.58 44.55 -6.92
C LYS A 37 31.23 44.93 -6.33
N SER A 38 30.66 43.99 -5.59
CA SER A 38 29.49 44.24 -4.74
C SER A 38 29.83 45.26 -3.66
N SER A 39 28.85 46.05 -3.26
CA SER A 39 28.95 46.97 -2.13
C SER A 39 27.73 46.81 -1.23
N VAL A 40 27.94 46.98 0.07
CA VAL A 40 26.88 46.90 1.09
C VAL A 40 26.76 48.27 1.73
N ASN A 41 25.61 48.90 1.57
CA ASN A 41 25.33 50.26 2.02
C ASN A 41 24.16 50.21 3.03
N PRO A 42 24.34 50.70 4.27
CA PRO A 42 23.23 50.77 5.21
C PRO A 42 22.08 51.63 4.66
N ILE A 43 20.86 51.10 4.69
CA ILE A 43 19.64 51.87 4.47
C ILE A 43 19.24 52.53 5.78
N ASP A 44 19.26 51.76 6.86
CA ASP A 44 18.96 52.18 8.23
C ASP A 44 19.75 51.32 9.24
N THR A 45 19.39 51.38 10.52
CA THR A 45 20.08 50.63 11.58
C THR A 45 19.83 49.12 11.54
N LEU A 46 18.84 48.64 10.79
CA LEU A 46 18.43 47.24 10.69
C LEU A 46 18.59 46.66 9.28
N ASN A 47 18.59 47.50 8.24
CA ASN A 47 18.55 47.07 6.86
C ASN A 47 19.75 47.60 6.06
N ASP A 48 20.35 46.71 5.28
CA ASP A 48 21.41 47.01 4.31
C ASP A 48 20.89 46.86 2.88
N ARG A 49 21.44 47.67 1.97
CA ARG A 49 21.26 47.54 0.52
C ARG A 49 22.53 47.00 -0.12
N ILE A 50 22.39 46.02 -1.00
CA ILE A 50 23.47 45.58 -1.87
C ILE A 50 23.39 46.35 -3.18
N ASP A 51 24.43 47.09 -3.49
CA ASP A 51 24.63 47.84 -4.75
C ASP A 51 25.89 47.33 -5.48
N GLY A 52 26.17 47.88 -6.67
CA GLY A 52 27.31 47.47 -7.50
C GLY A 52 27.01 46.19 -8.26
N GLY A 53 28.03 45.34 -8.44
CA GLY A 53 27.93 44.08 -9.18
C GLY A 53 28.25 44.22 -10.66
N ALA A 54 28.61 43.10 -11.29
CA ALA A 54 28.93 43.04 -12.71
C ALA A 54 27.66 42.83 -13.53
N ARG A 55 27.38 43.71 -14.49
CA ARG A 55 26.18 43.61 -15.33
C ARG A 55 26.51 43.02 -16.69
N ARG A 56 25.79 41.98 -17.11
CA ARG A 56 25.89 41.39 -18.46
C ARG A 56 24.47 41.20 -19.01
N GLY A 57 24.06 42.09 -19.91
CA GLY A 57 22.69 42.10 -20.44
C GLY A 57 21.64 42.27 -19.33
N GLY A 58 20.72 41.32 -19.24
CA GLY A 58 19.68 41.25 -18.20
C GLY A 58 20.12 40.63 -16.86
N ASN A 59 21.39 40.23 -16.74
CA ASN A 59 21.92 39.58 -15.54
C ASN A 59 22.81 40.53 -14.73
N LEU A 60 22.66 40.47 -13.41
CA LEU A 60 23.50 41.18 -12.44
C LEU A 60 24.18 40.17 -11.52
N PHE A 61 25.51 40.21 -11.45
CA PHE A 61 26.32 39.27 -10.68
C PHE A 61 26.91 39.93 -9.44
N HIS A 62 26.73 39.29 -8.29
CA HIS A 62 27.29 39.68 -7.01
C HIS A 62 28.13 38.56 -6.40
N SER A 63 29.23 38.94 -5.77
CA SER A 63 30.13 38.00 -5.10
C SER A 63 30.46 38.47 -3.69
N PHE A 64 30.49 37.52 -2.76
CA PHE A 64 30.71 37.76 -1.34
C PHE A 64 31.66 36.71 -0.77
N GLN A 65 32.53 37.13 0.14
CA GLN A 65 33.29 36.21 0.98
C GLN A 65 32.37 35.56 2.03
N GLU A 66 31.50 36.35 2.65
CA GLU A 66 30.52 35.89 3.64
C GLU A 66 29.15 36.48 3.32
N PHE A 67 28.10 35.66 3.45
CA PHE A 67 26.72 36.09 3.23
C PHE A 67 25.79 35.52 4.31
N ASN A 68 25.60 36.31 5.36
CA ASN A 68 24.83 35.99 6.55
C ASN A 68 23.85 37.14 6.85
N ILE A 69 22.63 36.83 7.29
CA ILE A 69 21.64 37.85 7.68
C ILE A 69 21.23 37.55 9.10
N LYS A 70 21.62 38.42 10.05
CA LYS A 70 21.28 38.23 11.47
C LYS A 70 19.77 38.39 11.69
N GLU A 71 19.28 37.81 12.78
CA GLU A 71 17.89 37.95 13.19
C GLU A 71 17.53 39.43 13.38
N GLY A 72 16.34 39.83 12.92
CA GLY A 72 15.87 41.21 12.97
C GLY A 72 16.53 42.16 11.96
N LYS A 73 17.52 41.70 11.19
CA LYS A 73 18.15 42.46 10.11
C LYS A 73 17.55 42.15 8.75
N GLY A 74 17.74 43.04 7.79
CA GLY A 74 17.33 42.86 6.41
C GLY A 74 18.44 43.20 5.42
N VAL A 75 18.45 42.52 4.28
CA VAL A 75 19.32 42.81 3.14
C VAL A 75 18.47 42.87 1.89
N LEU A 76 18.58 43.96 1.13
CA LEU A 76 17.90 44.15 -0.14
C LEU A 76 18.89 44.35 -1.28
N PHE A 77 18.81 43.53 -2.31
CA PHE A 77 19.52 43.79 -3.57
C PHE A 77 18.88 44.96 -4.32
N ALA A 78 19.69 45.91 -4.76
CA ALA A 78 19.24 46.91 -5.72
C ALA A 78 18.84 46.22 -7.04
N ASN A 79 17.81 46.75 -7.70
CA ASN A 79 17.38 46.25 -9.00
C ASN A 79 17.42 47.35 -10.07
N PRO A 80 18.58 47.60 -10.70
CA PRO A 80 18.70 48.56 -11.80
C PRO A 80 17.79 48.22 -12.97
N GLN A 81 17.37 49.24 -13.73
CA GLN A 81 16.47 49.06 -14.87
C GLN A 81 17.03 48.04 -15.88
N GLY A 82 16.18 47.09 -16.29
CA GLY A 82 16.49 46.07 -17.29
C GLY A 82 17.25 44.85 -16.74
N VAL A 83 17.50 44.77 -15.43
CA VAL A 83 17.94 43.55 -14.77
C VAL A 83 16.73 42.65 -14.54
N MET A 84 16.84 41.39 -14.94
CA MET A 84 15.83 40.33 -14.77
C MET A 84 16.28 39.26 -13.77
N ASN A 85 17.59 39.01 -13.67
CA ASN A 85 18.16 38.02 -12.78
C ASN A 85 19.32 38.61 -11.98
N ILE A 86 19.36 38.27 -10.68
CA ILE A 86 20.45 38.60 -9.78
C ILE A 86 21.10 37.29 -9.33
N PHE A 87 22.37 37.10 -9.66
CA PHE A 87 23.17 35.94 -9.29
C PHE A 87 24.10 36.29 -8.14
N THR A 88 24.00 35.55 -7.05
CA THR A 88 24.82 35.74 -5.86
C THR A 88 25.65 34.50 -5.60
N ARG A 89 26.97 34.65 -5.48
CA ARG A 89 27.87 33.58 -5.03
C ARG A 89 28.56 33.91 -3.72
N VAL A 90 28.78 32.89 -2.91
CA VAL A 90 29.64 32.94 -1.71
C VAL A 90 30.93 32.20 -1.99
N THR A 91 32.06 32.90 -1.91
CA THR A 91 33.40 32.39 -2.22
C THR A 91 34.20 31.98 -0.98
N GLY A 92 33.76 32.39 0.21
CA GLY A 92 34.34 31.94 1.48
C GLY A 92 33.94 30.50 1.84
N GLY A 93 34.64 29.94 2.83
CA GLY A 93 34.52 28.54 3.24
C GLY A 93 33.39 28.22 4.23
N ASN A 94 32.47 29.15 4.46
CA ASN A 94 31.47 29.04 5.53
C ASN A 94 30.03 28.96 4.99
N PRO A 95 29.14 28.21 5.66
CA PRO A 95 27.73 28.16 5.32
C PRO A 95 27.04 29.52 5.53
N SER A 96 26.06 29.83 4.69
CA SER A 96 25.24 31.04 4.83
C SER A 96 24.14 30.86 5.88
N GLN A 97 24.17 31.68 6.94
CA GLN A 97 23.12 31.76 7.96
C GLN A 97 22.17 32.91 7.64
N ILE A 98 21.01 32.59 7.06
CA ILE A 98 19.96 33.54 6.75
C ILE A 98 18.91 33.46 7.86
N LEU A 99 19.00 34.37 8.83
CA LEU A 99 18.13 34.42 10.02
C LEU A 99 17.16 35.62 9.99
N GLY A 100 17.37 36.56 9.06
CA GLY A 100 16.55 37.76 8.86
C GLY A 100 15.94 37.85 7.46
N LYS A 101 15.67 39.07 7.00
CA LYS A 101 14.99 39.33 5.72
C LYS A 101 15.96 39.36 4.54
N LEU A 102 15.72 38.54 3.51
CA LEU A 102 16.45 38.54 2.23
C LEU A 102 15.51 39.04 1.14
N GLY A 103 15.86 40.13 0.44
CA GLY A 103 14.97 40.72 -0.55
C GLY A 103 15.64 41.31 -1.79
N VAL A 104 14.80 41.66 -2.75
CA VAL A 104 15.17 42.37 -3.98
C VAL A 104 14.27 43.60 -4.09
N ASN A 105 14.86 44.77 -4.26
CA ASN A 105 14.14 46.03 -4.46
C ASN A 105 13.66 46.16 -5.92
N GLY A 106 12.78 45.25 -6.32
CA GLY A 106 12.24 45.16 -7.68
C GLY A 106 11.68 43.76 -7.98
N GLN A 107 11.60 43.41 -9.26
CA GLN A 107 10.95 42.18 -9.77
C GLN A 107 11.93 41.09 -10.25
N SER A 108 13.23 41.30 -10.11
CA SER A 108 14.23 40.33 -10.56
C SER A 108 14.16 39.02 -9.80
N ASN A 109 14.47 37.94 -10.49
CA ASN A 109 14.70 36.65 -9.86
C ASN A 109 16.02 36.70 -9.08
N LEU A 110 16.11 35.93 -8.00
CA LEU A 110 17.31 35.85 -7.17
C LEU A 110 17.85 34.41 -7.14
N PHE A 111 19.13 34.27 -7.41
CA PHE A 111 19.89 33.03 -7.29
C PHE A 111 20.91 33.18 -6.17
N LEU A 112 20.88 32.30 -5.17
CA LEU A 112 21.82 32.27 -4.06
C LEU A 112 22.63 30.96 -4.09
N LEU A 113 23.92 31.07 -4.39
CA LEU A 113 24.87 29.97 -4.52
C LEU A 113 25.85 29.98 -3.34
N ASN A 114 25.84 28.93 -2.51
CA ASN A 114 26.88 28.72 -1.50
C ASN A 114 27.24 27.21 -1.40
N PRO A 115 28.41 26.80 -1.93
CA PRO A 115 28.87 25.41 -1.90
C PRO A 115 29.04 24.81 -0.52
N TYR A 116 29.15 25.64 0.53
CA TYR A 116 29.34 25.23 1.92
C TYR A 116 28.02 25.08 2.69
N GLY A 117 26.89 25.31 2.04
CA GLY A 117 25.55 25.08 2.60
C GLY A 117 24.84 26.37 3.01
N ILE A 118 23.54 26.24 3.26
CA ILE A 118 22.66 27.38 3.54
C ILE A 118 21.66 26.99 4.62
N ILE A 119 21.49 27.85 5.62
CA ILE A 119 20.56 27.67 6.74
C ILE A 119 19.60 28.85 6.76
N PHE A 120 18.32 28.59 6.52
CA PHE A 120 17.24 29.55 6.77
C PHE A 120 16.69 29.31 8.17
N GLY A 121 16.99 30.21 9.11
CA GLY A 121 16.50 30.13 10.49
C GLY A 121 15.02 30.46 10.58
N LYS A 122 14.35 30.05 11.68
CA LYS A 122 12.89 30.18 11.89
C LYS A 122 12.27 31.54 11.53
N ASN A 123 13.02 32.64 11.72
CA ASN A 123 12.55 34.02 11.52
C ASN A 123 13.00 34.63 10.19
N ALA A 124 13.64 33.84 9.33
CA ALA A 124 14.03 34.29 8.00
C ALA A 124 12.79 34.55 7.13
N LYS A 125 12.90 35.53 6.23
CA LYS A 125 11.81 35.90 5.33
C LYS A 125 12.35 36.29 3.96
N LEU A 126 11.67 35.84 2.91
CA LEU A 126 11.90 36.32 1.55
C LEU A 126 11.04 37.57 1.29
N ASP A 127 11.67 38.58 0.68
CA ASP A 127 11.06 39.83 0.22
C ASP A 127 11.44 40.05 -1.25
N ILE A 128 11.06 39.09 -2.09
CA ILE A 128 11.47 38.93 -3.49
C ILE A 128 10.20 38.93 -4.35
N ASN A 129 10.08 39.83 -5.34
CA ASN A 129 8.92 39.84 -6.25
C ASN A 129 9.09 38.96 -7.50
N GLY A 130 10.25 38.31 -7.66
CA GLY A 130 10.55 37.33 -8.69
C GLY A 130 10.56 35.88 -8.18
N SER A 131 11.11 34.97 -8.98
CA SER A 131 11.43 33.60 -8.58
C SER A 131 12.69 33.55 -7.71
N PHE A 132 12.83 32.51 -6.90
CA PHE A 132 13.99 32.30 -6.03
C PHE A 132 14.58 30.91 -6.25
N LEU A 133 15.89 30.85 -6.46
CA LEU A 133 16.67 29.62 -6.48
C LEU A 133 17.77 29.72 -5.42
N THR A 134 17.83 28.73 -4.54
CA THR A 134 18.93 28.60 -3.58
C THR A 134 19.63 27.27 -3.79
N THR A 135 20.96 27.27 -3.77
CA THR A 135 21.72 26.07 -4.11
C THR A 135 23.08 25.98 -3.45
N SER A 136 23.54 24.75 -3.21
CA SER A 136 24.93 24.43 -2.84
C SER A 136 25.79 23.94 -4.01
N ALA A 137 25.36 24.20 -5.25
CA ALA A 137 26.20 23.99 -6.42
C ALA A 137 27.51 24.80 -6.33
N ASN A 138 28.52 24.39 -7.09
CA ASN A 138 29.81 25.07 -7.15
C ASN A 138 29.81 26.21 -8.17
N SER A 139 28.98 26.09 -9.21
CA SER A 139 28.82 27.12 -10.23
C SER A 139 27.48 27.03 -10.95
N ILE A 140 27.13 28.11 -11.63
CA ILE A 140 26.01 28.18 -12.58
C ILE A 140 26.59 28.31 -13.99
N LYS A 141 26.15 27.47 -14.92
CA LYS A 141 26.58 27.47 -16.32
C LYS A 141 25.65 28.34 -17.17
N PHE A 142 26.21 28.96 -18.21
CA PHE A 142 25.50 29.80 -19.19
C PHE A 142 25.85 29.38 -20.62
N GLY A 143 25.38 28.21 -21.05
CA GLY A 143 25.62 27.65 -22.37
C GLY A 143 27.13 27.57 -22.66
N ASP A 144 27.53 28.01 -23.85
CA ASP A 144 28.94 28.08 -24.25
C ASP A 144 29.63 29.38 -23.77
N GLN A 145 28.92 30.29 -23.07
CA GLN A 145 29.49 31.55 -22.59
C GLN A 145 30.33 31.40 -21.32
N GLY A 146 30.22 30.27 -20.61
CA GLY A 146 31.05 29.93 -19.45
C GLY A 146 30.27 29.76 -18.14
N PHE A 147 30.95 29.99 -17.02
CA PHE A 147 30.46 29.69 -15.67
C PHE A 147 30.53 30.91 -14.74
N PHE A 148 29.54 31.01 -13.85
CA PHE A 148 29.63 31.83 -12.65
C PHE A 148 29.92 30.93 -11.45
N SER A 149 31.19 30.84 -11.06
CA SER A 149 31.68 29.87 -10.06
C SER A 149 31.96 30.49 -8.70
N ALA A 150 31.51 29.85 -7.63
CA ALA A 150 31.85 30.14 -6.24
C ALA A 150 33.22 29.58 -5.83
N THR A 151 33.67 28.51 -6.47
CA THR A 151 34.88 27.76 -6.09
C THR A 151 36.12 28.13 -6.91
N ASN A 152 35.91 28.54 -8.17
CA ASN A 152 36.94 29.10 -9.05
C ASN A 152 36.47 30.49 -9.52
N PRO A 153 36.46 31.49 -8.62
CA PRO A 153 35.77 32.74 -8.90
C PRO A 153 36.61 33.65 -9.81
N GLU A 154 36.07 33.90 -10.99
CA GLU A 154 36.58 34.91 -11.92
C GLU A 154 35.52 36.00 -12.17
N THR A 155 35.93 37.13 -12.77
CA THR A 155 34.99 38.16 -13.21
C THR A 155 34.28 37.69 -14.48
N PRO A 156 32.93 37.65 -14.53
CA PRO A 156 32.19 37.13 -15.68
C PRO A 156 32.47 37.93 -16.97
N PRO A 157 32.99 37.33 -18.05
CA PRO A 157 33.33 38.10 -19.25
C PRO A 157 32.09 38.49 -20.06
N LEU A 158 31.21 37.54 -20.40
CA LEU A 158 30.06 37.79 -21.30
C LEU A 158 28.86 36.87 -21.03
N LEU A 159 28.48 36.66 -19.77
CA LEU A 159 27.34 35.81 -19.38
C LEU A 159 25.99 36.53 -19.57
N THR A 160 25.64 36.84 -20.82
CA THR A 160 24.45 37.64 -21.18
C THR A 160 23.18 36.81 -21.37
N ILE A 161 23.28 35.49 -21.53
CA ILE A 161 22.14 34.59 -21.72
C ILE A 161 21.56 34.10 -20.39
N GLN A 162 20.46 33.35 -20.42
CA GLN A 162 19.92 32.68 -19.24
C GLN A 162 20.82 31.49 -18.82
N PRO A 163 20.87 31.15 -17.52
CA PRO A 163 21.62 29.98 -17.08
C PRO A 163 20.97 28.70 -17.63
N ASP A 164 21.80 27.72 -18.02
CA ASP A 164 21.35 26.43 -18.57
C ASP A 164 21.58 25.26 -17.60
N ALA A 165 22.41 25.43 -16.56
CA ALA A 165 22.66 24.37 -15.57
C ALA A 165 23.26 24.84 -14.24
N LEU A 166 23.09 24.00 -13.21
CA LEU A 166 23.81 24.03 -11.94
C LEU A 166 24.88 22.94 -11.95
N VAL A 167 26.10 23.26 -11.53
CA VAL A 167 27.25 22.34 -11.60
C VAL A 167 27.81 22.05 -10.22
N PHE A 168 27.86 20.76 -9.89
CA PHE A 168 28.40 20.20 -8.66
C PHE A 168 29.75 19.54 -8.97
N THR A 169 30.81 20.11 -8.42
CA THR A 169 32.21 19.70 -8.56
C THR A 169 32.87 19.36 -7.21
N GLN A 170 32.10 19.34 -6.12
CA GLN A 170 32.54 18.93 -4.79
C GLN A 170 31.62 17.85 -4.22
N GLN A 171 32.19 16.89 -3.48
CA GLN A 171 31.48 15.78 -2.87
C GLN A 171 31.88 15.62 -1.39
N PRO A 172 30.94 15.42 -0.46
CA PRO A 172 29.50 15.51 -0.67
C PRO A 172 29.06 16.96 -0.90
N SER A 173 28.00 17.17 -1.68
CA SER A 173 27.36 18.49 -1.79
C SER A 173 26.85 18.94 -0.42
N ALA A 174 26.97 20.22 -0.09
CA ALA A 174 26.60 20.71 1.24
C ALA A 174 25.08 20.76 1.45
N THR A 175 24.68 20.54 2.70
CA THR A 175 23.28 20.52 3.16
C THR A 175 22.62 21.90 3.07
N ILE A 176 21.32 21.91 2.74
CA ILE A 176 20.45 23.08 2.89
C ILE A 176 19.40 22.78 3.98
N VAL A 177 19.31 23.66 4.97
CA VAL A 177 18.34 23.56 6.08
C VAL A 177 17.35 24.72 5.99
N ASN A 178 16.07 24.40 6.03
CA ASN A 178 15.00 25.40 6.09
C ASN A 178 14.12 25.20 7.32
N GLN A 179 14.16 26.18 8.23
CA GLN A 179 13.29 26.31 9.39
C GLN A 179 12.28 27.46 9.23
N ALA A 180 12.38 28.21 8.13
CA ALA A 180 11.64 29.43 7.86
C ALA A 180 10.44 29.20 6.95
N SER A 181 9.52 30.17 6.89
CA SER A 181 8.48 30.22 5.86
C SER A 181 9.01 30.95 4.63
N LEU A 182 9.61 30.21 3.70
CA LEU A 182 10.10 30.72 2.41
C LEU A 182 8.93 30.80 1.43
N LYS A 183 8.57 32.02 1.04
CA LYS A 183 7.45 32.28 0.14
C LYS A 183 7.87 33.21 -0.99
N VAL A 184 7.51 32.84 -2.22
CA VAL A 184 7.58 33.71 -3.41
C VAL A 184 6.16 34.16 -3.81
N PRO A 185 6.01 35.21 -4.64
CA PRO A 185 4.72 35.64 -5.13
C PRO A 185 4.02 34.56 -5.97
N ASN A 186 2.73 34.76 -6.21
CA ASN A 186 1.95 33.82 -7.02
C ASN A 186 2.56 33.68 -8.43
N GLN A 187 2.45 32.48 -9.01
CA GLN A 187 2.97 32.11 -10.34
C GLN A 187 4.50 32.18 -10.49
N LYS A 188 5.24 32.37 -9.38
CA LYS A 188 6.72 32.33 -9.37
C LYS A 188 7.24 30.96 -8.93
N SER A 189 8.53 30.73 -9.14
CA SER A 189 9.18 29.47 -8.81
C SER A 189 10.07 29.61 -7.57
N LEU A 190 10.10 28.56 -6.74
CA LEU A 190 10.97 28.42 -5.57
C LEU A 190 11.73 27.09 -5.67
N LEU A 191 13.03 27.16 -5.99
CA LEU A 191 13.88 25.99 -6.19
C LEU A 191 14.91 25.88 -5.07
N ILE A 192 15.04 24.67 -4.49
CA ILE A 192 16.06 24.34 -3.49
C ILE A 192 16.85 23.13 -4.03
N VAL A 193 18.12 23.34 -4.37
CA VAL A 193 18.96 22.31 -5.00
C VAL A 193 20.30 22.22 -4.28
N GLY A 194 20.61 21.10 -3.65
CA GLY A 194 21.87 21.00 -2.91
C GLY A 194 22.20 19.59 -2.50
N GLY A 195 22.98 19.41 -1.45
CA GLY A 195 23.17 18.11 -0.79
C GLY A 195 21.90 17.61 -0.13
N GLU A 196 22.00 17.17 1.13
CA GLU A 196 20.80 16.88 1.90
C GLU A 196 19.91 18.13 2.03
N ILE A 197 18.60 17.97 1.87
CA ILE A 197 17.62 19.03 2.10
C ILE A 197 16.82 18.69 3.36
N LYS A 198 16.90 19.56 4.37
CA LYS A 198 16.23 19.38 5.66
C LYS A 198 15.22 20.50 5.89
N MET A 199 13.93 20.17 5.76
CA MET A 199 12.82 21.04 6.09
C MET A 199 12.38 20.73 7.53
N MET A 200 12.68 21.62 8.48
CA MET A 200 12.46 21.41 9.91
C MET A 200 11.46 22.45 10.43
N GLY A 201 10.17 22.14 10.35
CA GLY A 201 9.08 23.10 10.63
C GLY A 201 8.97 24.28 9.66
N GLY A 202 9.94 24.43 8.76
CA GLY A 202 9.93 25.42 7.69
C GLY A 202 8.92 25.11 6.59
N SER A 203 8.62 26.11 5.77
CA SER A 203 7.74 26.00 4.62
C SER A 203 8.42 26.48 3.34
N ALA A 204 8.08 25.88 2.20
CA ALA A 204 8.43 26.33 0.85
C ALA A 204 7.13 26.54 0.06
N ILE A 205 6.79 27.81 -0.25
CA ILE A 205 5.47 28.20 -0.75
C ILE A 205 5.61 28.99 -2.07
N ALA A 206 4.96 28.50 -3.12
CA ALA A 206 4.89 29.15 -4.43
C ALA A 206 3.49 28.96 -5.06
N LEU A 207 2.52 29.76 -4.61
CA LEU A 207 1.11 29.61 -4.99
C LEU A 207 0.89 29.77 -6.50
N ASP A 208 0.17 28.85 -7.13
CA ASP A 208 -0.02 28.74 -8.59
C ASP A 208 1.28 28.71 -9.40
N GLY A 209 2.40 28.50 -8.73
CA GLY A 209 3.74 28.53 -9.29
C GLY A 209 4.38 27.15 -9.23
N ARG A 210 5.64 27.11 -8.83
CA ARG A 210 6.44 25.88 -8.83
C ARG A 210 7.31 25.79 -7.60
N VAL A 211 7.34 24.62 -6.97
CA VAL A 211 8.38 24.25 -6.00
C VAL A 211 9.13 23.03 -6.51
N GLU A 212 10.46 23.10 -6.54
CA GLU A 212 11.30 21.92 -6.78
C GLU A 212 12.33 21.76 -5.66
N LEU A 213 12.38 20.55 -5.08
CA LEU A 213 13.41 20.16 -4.11
C LEU A 213 14.24 19.02 -4.72
N VAL A 214 15.53 19.25 -4.91
CA VAL A 214 16.42 18.28 -5.54
C VAL A 214 17.68 18.09 -4.69
N GLY A 215 17.80 16.91 -4.08
CA GLY A 215 18.98 16.52 -3.30
C GLY A 215 19.99 15.79 -4.18
N ILE A 216 21.24 16.23 -4.16
CA ILE A 216 22.36 15.78 -5.00
C ILE A 216 23.49 15.31 -4.08
N LEU A 217 23.85 14.03 -4.13
CA LEU A 217 24.91 13.47 -3.29
C LEU A 217 26.29 13.61 -3.95
N ASP A 218 26.34 13.40 -5.26
CA ASP A 218 27.57 13.26 -6.04
C ASP A 218 27.80 14.43 -7.01
N LEU A 219 28.95 14.41 -7.67
CA LEU A 219 29.32 15.34 -8.73
C LEU A 219 28.35 15.24 -9.91
N GLY A 220 28.12 16.35 -10.59
CA GLY A 220 27.32 16.34 -11.80
C GLY A 220 26.76 17.69 -12.21
N THR A 221 25.96 17.67 -13.26
CA THR A 221 25.33 18.86 -13.85
C THR A 221 23.83 18.67 -13.88
N ILE A 222 23.09 19.58 -13.27
CA ILE A 222 21.62 19.60 -13.26
C ILE A 222 21.17 20.68 -14.24
N GLY A 223 20.43 20.30 -15.26
CA GLY A 223 19.89 21.24 -16.24
C GLY A 223 18.92 22.22 -15.58
N LEU A 224 18.89 23.46 -16.08
CA LEU A 224 17.97 24.51 -15.67
C LEU A 224 17.49 25.23 -16.92
N ASP A 225 16.18 25.26 -17.16
CA ASP A 225 15.63 26.00 -18.31
C ASP A 225 15.24 27.45 -17.96
N GLU A 226 14.91 28.24 -18.98
CA GLU A 226 14.50 29.65 -18.84
C GLU A 226 13.20 29.83 -18.03
N LYS A 227 12.44 28.75 -17.77
CA LYS A 227 11.19 28.74 -17.01
C LYS A 227 11.39 28.27 -15.56
N PHE A 228 12.64 28.12 -15.10
CA PHE A 228 12.97 27.58 -13.78
C PHE A 228 12.53 26.13 -13.60
N HIS A 229 12.71 25.29 -14.61
CA HIS A 229 12.54 23.84 -14.49
C HIS A 229 13.90 23.15 -14.40
N LEU A 230 14.06 22.24 -13.44
CA LEU A 230 15.25 21.42 -13.34
C LEU A 230 15.11 20.16 -14.21
N SER A 231 16.23 19.75 -14.80
CA SER A 231 16.38 18.45 -15.44
C SER A 231 17.48 17.69 -14.73
N VAL A 232 17.11 16.59 -14.07
CA VAL A 232 18.03 15.74 -13.31
C VAL A 232 18.37 14.52 -14.15
N PRO A 233 19.64 14.35 -14.60
CA PRO A 233 20.06 13.16 -15.32
C PRO A 233 19.97 11.90 -14.44
N ASN A 234 19.69 10.75 -15.07
CA ASN A 234 19.48 9.48 -14.36
C ASN A 234 20.76 8.96 -13.68
N GLU A 235 21.94 9.39 -14.13
CA GLU A 235 23.23 8.94 -13.61
C GLU A 235 23.61 9.63 -12.29
N ILE A 236 22.91 10.71 -11.93
CA ILE A 236 23.23 11.48 -10.72
C ILE A 236 22.74 10.75 -9.47
N GLN A 237 23.66 10.49 -8.55
CA GLN A 237 23.29 10.01 -7.23
C GLN A 237 22.64 11.14 -6.43
N LEU A 238 21.45 10.87 -5.94
CA LEU A 238 20.65 11.83 -5.19
C LEU A 238 20.98 11.78 -3.70
N ALA A 239 20.81 12.91 -3.02
CA ALA A 239 20.88 13.01 -1.56
C ALA A 239 19.48 12.95 -0.93
N ASN A 240 19.42 12.88 0.39
CA ASN A 240 18.17 12.73 1.12
C ASN A 240 17.39 14.05 1.23
N ILE A 241 16.06 13.94 1.22
CA ILE A 241 15.14 15.03 1.52
C ILE A 241 14.31 14.62 2.74
N THR A 242 14.31 15.46 3.79
CA THR A 242 13.57 15.19 5.02
C THR A 242 12.65 16.36 5.36
N LEU A 243 11.37 16.07 5.61
CA LEU A 243 10.37 16.99 6.14
C LEU A 243 9.92 16.49 7.51
N THR A 244 10.09 17.31 8.54
CA THR A 244 9.75 16.99 9.94
C THR A 244 9.20 18.23 10.65
N GLN A 245 8.64 18.05 11.84
CA GLN A 245 8.11 19.11 12.71
C GLN A 245 7.03 19.97 12.02
N LYS A 246 6.08 19.33 11.31
CA LYS A 246 5.03 20.00 10.52
C LYS A 246 5.59 20.87 9.39
N ALA A 247 6.71 20.47 8.80
CA ALA A 247 7.24 21.13 7.60
C ALA A 247 6.24 21.08 6.44
N LYS A 248 6.32 22.06 5.54
CA LYS A 248 5.33 22.22 4.47
C LYS A 248 5.95 22.58 3.13
N VAL A 249 5.53 21.91 2.07
CA VAL A 249 5.72 22.33 0.67
C VAL A 249 4.34 22.59 0.08
N ASP A 250 4.11 23.76 -0.52
CA ASP A 250 2.76 24.13 -1.00
C ASP A 250 2.79 25.04 -2.23
N THR A 251 2.08 24.61 -3.27
CA THR A 251 1.93 25.38 -4.52
C THR A 251 0.49 25.75 -4.83
N ALA A 252 -0.47 25.45 -3.95
CA ALA A 252 -1.88 25.42 -4.31
C ALA A 252 -2.09 24.66 -5.65
N SER A 253 -2.65 25.28 -6.68
CA SER A 253 -2.89 24.66 -7.99
C SER A 253 -1.64 24.52 -8.88
N GLY A 254 -0.45 24.88 -8.38
CA GLY A 254 0.83 24.83 -9.12
C GLY A 254 1.52 23.45 -9.15
N THR A 255 2.77 23.40 -9.61
CA THR A 255 3.56 22.16 -9.76
C THR A 255 4.52 21.96 -8.60
N VAL A 256 4.56 20.73 -8.06
CA VAL A 256 5.59 20.26 -7.12
C VAL A 256 6.41 19.14 -7.75
N ILE A 257 7.74 19.28 -7.70
CA ILE A 257 8.68 18.22 -8.12
C ILE A 257 9.67 17.94 -6.99
N LEU A 258 9.83 16.66 -6.61
CA LEU A 258 10.87 16.23 -5.70
C LEU A 258 11.76 15.18 -6.37
N ALA A 259 13.08 15.29 -6.16
CA ALA A 259 14.05 14.27 -6.52
C ALA A 259 15.07 14.09 -5.38
N GLY A 260 15.07 12.92 -4.74
CA GLY A 260 16.00 12.59 -3.66
C GLY A 260 16.25 11.09 -3.56
N GLN A 261 17.34 10.64 -2.95
CA GLN A 261 17.56 9.20 -2.76
C GLN A 261 16.51 8.62 -1.81
N LYS A 262 16.44 9.17 -0.60
CA LYS A 262 15.36 8.92 0.35
C LYS A 262 14.58 10.21 0.63
N ILE A 263 13.26 10.16 0.42
CA ILE A 263 12.32 11.23 0.78
C ILE A 263 11.54 10.74 2.01
N THR A 264 11.67 11.45 3.13
CA THR A 264 11.01 11.08 4.40
C THR A 264 10.17 12.23 4.92
N LEU A 265 8.90 11.94 5.23
CA LEU A 265 7.99 12.87 5.90
C LEU A 265 7.57 12.29 7.26
N THR A 266 7.79 13.05 8.33
CA THR A 266 7.37 12.72 9.70
C THR A 266 6.68 13.90 10.39
N ASP A 267 6.10 13.64 11.57
CA ASP A 267 5.53 14.66 12.46
C ASP A 267 4.48 15.56 11.79
N SER A 268 3.55 14.93 11.06
CA SER A 268 2.46 15.61 10.34
C SER A 268 2.94 16.65 9.33
N SER A 269 4.07 16.38 8.66
CA SER A 269 4.58 17.23 7.58
C SER A 269 3.77 17.05 6.30
N THR A 270 3.78 18.06 5.43
CA THR A 270 2.90 18.09 4.25
C THR A 270 3.62 18.50 2.97
N ILE A 271 3.31 17.81 1.87
CA ILE A 271 3.62 18.23 0.51
C ILE A 271 2.27 18.37 -0.20
N ALA A 272 1.92 19.58 -0.64
CA ALA A 272 0.60 19.89 -1.14
C ALA A 272 0.64 20.63 -2.48
N ALA A 273 -0.22 20.20 -3.38
CA ALA A 273 -0.67 20.93 -4.56
C ALA A 273 -2.22 20.98 -4.55
N ASP A 274 -2.76 21.44 -3.42
CA ASP A 274 -4.20 21.48 -3.15
C ASP A 274 -4.85 22.70 -3.81
N ILE A 275 -5.93 22.48 -4.54
CA ILE A 275 -6.66 23.53 -5.26
C ILE A 275 -7.69 24.15 -4.33
N GLN A 276 -7.67 25.47 -4.22
CA GLN A 276 -8.64 26.24 -3.43
C GLN A 276 -9.50 27.18 -4.30
N ASP A 277 -9.11 27.39 -5.55
CA ASP A 277 -9.79 28.23 -6.53
C ASP A 277 -10.46 27.37 -7.61
N ASN A 278 -10.89 28.01 -8.70
CA ASN A 278 -11.54 27.32 -9.82
C ASN A 278 -10.55 26.84 -10.89
N LYS A 279 -9.24 26.81 -10.59
CA LYS A 279 -8.22 26.34 -11.55
C LYS A 279 -8.00 24.85 -11.41
N ASN A 280 -7.67 24.21 -12.53
CA ASN A 280 -7.19 22.83 -12.49
C ASN A 280 -5.78 22.78 -11.89
N GLY A 281 -5.53 21.78 -11.06
CA GLY A 281 -4.21 21.51 -10.49
C GLY A 281 -3.25 20.99 -11.54
N GLN A 282 -1.96 21.26 -11.33
CA GLN A 282 -0.89 20.65 -12.10
C GLN A 282 -0.43 19.35 -11.42
N ARG A 283 0.12 18.43 -12.20
CA ARG A 283 0.57 17.14 -11.70
C ARG A 283 1.78 17.29 -10.79
N MET A 284 1.72 16.64 -9.62
CA MET A 284 2.86 16.49 -8.73
C MET A 284 3.71 15.29 -9.14
N ILE A 285 5.04 15.43 -9.07
CA ILE A 285 6.00 14.38 -9.46
C ILE A 285 6.98 14.14 -8.30
N ILE A 286 7.11 12.88 -7.89
CA ILE A 286 8.04 12.44 -6.85
C ILE A 286 8.93 11.36 -7.44
N ASN A 287 10.24 11.61 -7.47
CA ASN A 287 11.25 10.66 -7.88
C ASN A 287 12.17 10.33 -6.70
N ALA A 288 12.29 9.04 -6.36
CA ALA A 288 13.23 8.61 -5.33
C ALA A 288 13.70 7.18 -5.49
N SER A 289 14.62 6.74 -4.63
CA SER A 289 14.82 5.30 -4.39
C SER A 289 13.88 4.81 -3.30
N HIS A 290 13.64 5.63 -2.27
CA HIS A 290 12.75 5.30 -1.16
C HIS A 290 11.87 6.51 -0.77
N LEU A 291 10.57 6.27 -0.62
CA LEU A 291 9.59 7.25 -0.13
C LEU A 291 8.93 6.71 1.14
N SER A 292 8.99 7.47 2.22
CA SER A 292 8.39 7.11 3.51
C SER A 292 7.51 8.25 4.04
N ILE A 293 6.23 7.96 4.25
CA ILE A 293 5.22 8.89 4.77
C ILE A 293 4.71 8.35 6.12
N GLN A 294 5.06 9.01 7.21
CA GLN A 294 4.79 8.52 8.57
C GLN A 294 4.22 9.60 9.49
N ASP A 295 3.73 9.18 10.67
CA ASP A 295 3.30 10.07 11.76
C ASP A 295 2.24 11.11 11.33
N GLY A 296 1.29 10.70 10.49
CA GLY A 296 0.20 11.54 9.98
C GLY A 296 0.62 12.57 8.96
N SER A 297 1.80 12.37 8.35
CA SER A 297 2.29 13.21 7.24
C SER A 297 1.52 12.93 5.96
N GLN A 298 1.44 13.92 5.07
CA GLN A 298 0.58 13.80 3.88
C GLN A 298 1.23 14.35 2.62
N ILE A 299 0.97 13.68 1.50
CA ILE A 299 1.26 14.15 0.15
C ILE A 299 -0.07 14.26 -0.59
N THR A 300 -0.46 15.49 -0.95
CA THR A 300 -1.82 15.76 -1.42
C THR A 300 -1.86 16.61 -2.68
N SER A 301 -2.75 16.25 -3.61
CA SER A 301 -3.26 17.13 -4.65
C SER A 301 -4.78 17.11 -4.57
N THR A 302 -5.35 17.85 -3.62
CA THR A 302 -6.80 17.80 -3.34
C THR A 302 -7.52 19.00 -3.95
N ALA A 303 -8.57 18.77 -4.72
CA ALA A 303 -9.53 19.85 -5.04
C ALA A 303 -10.40 20.13 -3.82
N LYS A 304 -10.13 21.18 -3.04
CA LYS A 304 -10.81 21.47 -1.76
C LYS A 304 -12.30 21.77 -1.97
N GLU A 305 -13.07 21.73 -0.89
CA GLU A 305 -14.54 21.80 -0.86
C GLU A 305 -15.18 22.94 -1.68
N LYS A 306 -14.50 24.09 -1.78
CA LYS A 306 -14.96 25.28 -2.51
C LYS A 306 -14.43 25.38 -3.95
N SER A 307 -13.57 24.46 -4.36
CA SER A 307 -12.97 24.45 -5.69
C SER A 307 -13.95 23.92 -6.74
N GLN A 308 -13.93 24.53 -7.92
CA GLN A 308 -14.54 23.97 -9.15
C GLN A 308 -13.51 23.34 -10.08
N GLY A 309 -12.22 23.42 -9.75
CA GLY A 309 -11.13 22.90 -10.57
C GLY A 309 -10.83 21.44 -10.27
N ASN A 310 -10.33 20.72 -11.27
CA ASN A 310 -9.97 19.31 -11.14
C ASN A 310 -8.60 19.15 -10.47
N SER A 311 -8.46 18.16 -9.60
CA SER A 311 -7.18 17.75 -9.01
C SER A 311 -6.15 17.39 -10.08
N GLY A 312 -4.87 17.73 -9.84
CA GLY A 312 -3.79 17.59 -10.82
C GLY A 312 -3.22 16.17 -10.97
N GLY A 313 -3.49 15.28 -10.01
CA GLY A 313 -2.89 13.95 -9.95
C GLY A 313 -1.49 13.94 -9.35
N ILE A 314 -1.01 12.74 -9.01
CA ILE A 314 0.34 12.52 -8.47
C ILE A 314 0.99 11.34 -9.20
N THR A 315 2.25 11.51 -9.60
CA THR A 315 3.09 10.43 -10.10
C THR A 315 4.26 10.20 -9.15
N VAL A 316 4.36 8.97 -8.65
CA VAL A 316 5.40 8.51 -7.73
C VAL A 316 6.25 7.46 -8.44
N ASN A 317 7.50 7.80 -8.75
CA ASN A 317 8.47 6.89 -9.35
C ASN A 317 9.55 6.61 -8.31
N VAL A 318 9.47 5.45 -7.66
CA VAL A 318 10.34 5.11 -6.52
C VAL A 318 11.01 3.77 -6.76
N THR A 319 12.32 3.72 -6.97
CA THR A 319 12.94 2.49 -7.50
C THR A 319 12.95 1.31 -6.54
N GLU A 320 12.89 1.53 -5.22
CA GLU A 320 12.98 0.45 -4.21
C GLU A 320 11.69 0.27 -3.42
N ARG A 321 11.24 1.31 -2.71
CA ARG A 321 10.12 1.15 -1.78
C ARG A 321 9.34 2.41 -1.49
N VAL A 322 8.01 2.28 -1.50
CA VAL A 322 7.06 3.27 -0.96
C VAL A 322 6.44 2.71 0.32
N GLU A 323 6.50 3.49 1.41
CA GLU A 323 5.93 3.18 2.72
C GLU A 323 4.95 4.28 3.14
N VAL A 324 3.71 3.92 3.45
CA VAL A 324 2.71 4.83 4.04
C VAL A 324 2.24 4.22 5.36
N ILE A 325 2.67 4.81 6.48
CA ILE A 325 2.57 4.13 7.79
C ILE A 325 1.86 5.01 8.81
N GLY A 326 0.82 4.45 9.43
CA GLY A 326 0.25 4.98 10.66
C GLY A 326 -0.61 6.24 10.51
N SER A 327 -0.82 6.91 11.64
CA SER A 327 -1.48 8.20 11.76
C SER A 327 -0.69 9.13 12.69
N SER A 328 -1.12 10.39 12.83
CA SER A 328 -0.51 11.34 13.75
C SER A 328 -0.61 10.83 15.18
N LYS A 329 0.45 11.06 15.97
CA LYS A 329 0.51 10.66 17.39
C LYS A 329 -0.47 11.42 18.29
N ASN A 330 -1.18 12.43 17.77
CA ASN A 330 -2.07 13.30 18.54
C ASN A 330 -3.49 12.72 18.60
N GLU A 331 -3.97 12.39 19.80
CA GLU A 331 -5.23 11.68 20.04
C GLU A 331 -6.48 12.49 19.69
N GLN A 332 -6.42 13.82 19.72
CA GLN A 332 -7.56 14.68 19.39
C GLN A 332 -7.69 15.01 17.89
N ASP A 333 -6.66 14.71 17.08
CA ASP A 333 -6.59 15.02 15.64
C ASP A 333 -5.76 13.93 14.94
N SER A 334 -6.21 12.68 15.08
CA SER A 334 -5.58 11.51 14.45
C SER A 334 -5.75 11.60 12.94
N LYS A 335 -4.71 12.09 12.27
CA LYS A 335 -4.64 12.26 10.82
C LYS A 335 -3.89 11.07 10.24
N PRO A 336 -4.44 10.32 9.28
CA PRO A 336 -3.71 9.22 8.66
C PRO A 336 -2.50 9.76 7.90
N SER A 337 -1.43 8.96 7.86
CA SER A 337 -0.37 9.12 6.87
C SER A 337 -0.97 8.82 5.50
N LYS A 338 -0.77 9.72 4.53
CA LYS A 338 -1.59 9.68 3.31
C LYS A 338 -0.85 10.12 2.05
N LEU A 339 -1.12 9.43 0.95
CA LEU A 339 -0.89 9.89 -0.42
C LEU A 339 -2.26 10.04 -1.11
N SER A 340 -2.65 11.25 -1.54
CA SER A 340 -4.01 11.45 -2.06
C SER A 340 -4.17 12.47 -3.17
N SER A 341 -5.06 12.16 -4.10
CA SER A 341 -5.45 13.05 -5.21
C SER A 341 -6.96 13.33 -5.25
N ASP A 342 -7.56 13.54 -4.08
CA ASP A 342 -9.01 13.62 -3.90
C ASP A 342 -9.66 14.89 -4.50
N ALA A 343 -11.00 14.89 -4.59
CA ALA A 343 -11.79 16.09 -4.76
C ALA A 343 -12.93 16.21 -3.75
N GLN A 344 -12.89 17.26 -2.96
CA GLN A 344 -13.92 17.67 -2.02
C GLN A 344 -14.87 18.71 -2.64
N GLY A 345 -14.42 19.41 -3.69
CA GLY A 345 -15.18 20.40 -4.46
C GLY A 345 -15.96 19.81 -5.64
N GLU A 346 -16.41 20.66 -6.55
CA GLU A 346 -17.18 20.25 -7.75
C GLU A 346 -16.30 19.66 -8.86
N GLY A 347 -14.98 19.89 -8.82
CA GLY A 347 -14.05 19.31 -9.79
C GLY A 347 -13.77 17.83 -9.55
N SER A 348 -13.25 17.12 -10.55
CA SER A 348 -12.89 15.69 -10.47
C SER A 348 -11.62 15.45 -9.66
N ALA A 349 -11.53 14.27 -9.05
CA ALA A 349 -10.29 13.78 -8.46
C ALA A 349 -9.25 13.47 -9.55
N GLY A 350 -7.97 13.55 -9.18
CA GLY A 350 -6.85 13.36 -10.10
C GLY A 350 -6.32 11.92 -10.06
N GLY A 351 -5.75 11.43 -11.15
CA GLY A 351 -5.17 10.09 -11.17
C GLY A 351 -3.91 9.96 -10.28
N LEU A 352 -3.74 8.80 -9.64
CA LEU A 352 -2.52 8.43 -8.93
C LEU A 352 -1.78 7.33 -9.68
N ILE A 353 -0.50 7.54 -9.95
CA ILE A 353 0.38 6.53 -10.56
C ILE A 353 1.55 6.27 -9.61
N ILE A 354 1.75 5.01 -9.24
CA ILE A 354 2.84 4.58 -8.35
C ILE A 354 3.64 3.48 -9.07
N ASN A 355 4.90 3.76 -9.36
CA ASN A 355 5.85 2.79 -9.89
C ASN A 355 6.90 2.51 -8.81
N THR A 356 6.99 1.26 -8.36
CA THR A 356 7.94 0.85 -7.32
C THR A 356 8.36 -0.61 -7.44
N ARG A 357 9.33 -1.04 -6.64
CA ARG A 357 9.63 -2.46 -6.44
C ARG A 357 8.76 -3.03 -5.32
N HIS A 358 8.66 -2.30 -4.21
CA HIS A 358 7.77 -2.62 -3.09
C HIS A 358 6.84 -1.45 -2.74
N LEU A 359 5.59 -1.76 -2.42
CA LEU A 359 4.65 -0.83 -1.80
C LEU A 359 4.14 -1.44 -0.49
N SER A 360 4.25 -0.71 0.61
CA SER A 360 3.66 -1.09 1.91
C SER A 360 2.74 0.01 2.46
N LEU A 361 1.54 -0.37 2.89
CA LEU A 361 0.61 0.44 3.67
C LEU A 361 0.38 -0.25 5.01
N GLU A 362 0.77 0.38 6.09
CA GLU A 362 0.73 -0.21 7.44
C GLU A 362 -0.01 0.68 8.42
N ASP A 363 -0.64 0.07 9.43
CA ASP A 363 -1.22 0.74 10.59
C ASP A 363 -2.18 1.91 10.26
N GLY A 364 -2.97 1.78 9.19
CA GLY A 364 -3.92 2.80 8.75
C GLY A 364 -3.37 3.84 7.78
N GLY A 365 -2.21 3.56 7.15
CA GLY A 365 -1.72 4.32 6.02
C GLY A 365 -2.66 4.25 4.81
N LYS A 366 -2.80 5.35 4.06
CA LYS A 366 -3.81 5.44 2.99
C LYS A 366 -3.29 5.97 1.66
N ILE A 367 -3.82 5.40 0.58
CA ILE A 367 -3.67 5.90 -0.79
C ILE A 367 -5.08 6.12 -1.35
N THR A 368 -5.43 7.37 -1.72
CA THR A 368 -6.80 7.68 -2.13
C THR A 368 -6.92 8.59 -3.35
N SER A 369 -7.93 8.35 -4.17
CA SER A 369 -8.36 9.29 -5.22
C SER A 369 -9.88 9.41 -5.27
N SER A 370 -10.43 9.93 -4.18
CA SER A 370 -11.86 9.90 -3.89
C SER A 370 -12.54 11.26 -4.13
N THR A 371 -13.82 11.26 -4.48
CA THR A 371 -14.67 12.45 -4.59
C THR A 371 -15.76 12.52 -3.53
N ILE A 372 -16.04 13.72 -3.02
CA ILE A 372 -17.12 13.95 -2.05
C ILE A 372 -18.39 14.45 -2.74
N LYS A 373 -18.26 15.32 -3.75
CA LYS A 373 -19.40 15.89 -4.48
C LYS A 373 -19.62 15.19 -5.81
N ARG A 374 -20.29 15.86 -6.76
CA ARG A 374 -20.92 15.29 -7.96
C ARG A 374 -19.97 14.83 -9.07
N SER A 375 -18.66 14.94 -8.89
CA SER A 375 -17.68 14.60 -9.94
C SER A 375 -17.16 13.16 -9.80
N ASP A 376 -16.62 12.66 -10.90
CA ASP A 376 -16.02 11.33 -10.98
C ASP A 376 -14.73 11.22 -10.14
N GLY A 377 -14.55 10.04 -9.53
CA GLY A 377 -13.33 9.56 -8.90
C GLY A 377 -12.13 9.53 -9.85
N GLY A 378 -10.93 9.67 -9.30
CA GLY A 378 -9.71 9.48 -10.08
C GLY A 378 -9.26 8.02 -9.99
N SER A 379 -8.62 7.51 -11.05
CA SER A 379 -8.11 6.14 -11.03
C SER A 379 -6.76 6.03 -10.32
N ILE A 380 -6.49 4.87 -9.72
CA ILE A 380 -5.21 4.52 -9.10
C ILE A 380 -4.55 3.39 -9.91
N LEU A 381 -3.32 3.63 -10.39
CA LEU A 381 -2.48 2.63 -11.03
C LEU A 381 -1.24 2.37 -10.18
N ILE A 382 -1.06 1.13 -9.73
CA ILE A 382 0.10 0.67 -8.99
C ILE A 382 0.84 -0.37 -9.82
N ASN A 383 2.10 -0.08 -10.12
CA ASN A 383 3.03 -1.03 -10.71
C ASN A 383 4.14 -1.29 -9.68
N ALA A 384 4.01 -2.38 -8.93
CA ALA A 384 5.06 -2.87 -8.04
C ALA A 384 5.76 -4.06 -8.73
N SER A 385 7.09 -4.06 -8.87
CA SER A 385 7.73 -5.21 -9.54
C SER A 385 7.83 -6.47 -8.67
N GLU A 386 7.71 -6.33 -7.34
CA GLU A 386 7.80 -7.45 -6.39
C GLU A 386 6.56 -7.55 -5.49
N THR A 387 6.32 -6.58 -4.61
CA THR A 387 5.25 -6.73 -3.59
C THR A 387 4.37 -5.48 -3.43
N VAL A 388 3.10 -5.74 -3.17
CA VAL A 388 2.14 -4.79 -2.60
C VAL A 388 1.60 -5.41 -1.32
N GLU A 389 1.82 -4.74 -0.19
CA GLU A 389 1.45 -5.20 1.14
C GLU A 389 0.55 -4.16 1.81
N LEU A 390 -0.63 -4.58 2.24
CA LEU A 390 -1.56 -3.77 3.02
C LEU A 390 -1.82 -4.50 4.34
N ILE A 391 -1.38 -3.91 5.44
CA ILE A 391 -1.42 -4.58 6.75
C ILE A 391 -2.07 -3.67 7.77
N GLY A 392 -3.04 -4.22 8.48
CA GLY A 392 -3.50 -3.68 9.74
C GLY A 392 -4.46 -2.50 9.63
N VAL A 393 -4.82 -2.01 10.80
CA VAL A 393 -5.67 -0.84 11.02
C VAL A 393 -4.98 0.07 12.04
N ALA A 394 -5.12 1.39 11.90
CA ALA A 394 -4.61 2.33 12.90
C ALA A 394 -5.11 1.97 14.30
N SER A 395 -4.24 2.01 15.31
CA SER A 395 -4.57 1.59 16.69
C SER A 395 -5.85 2.25 17.25
N GLN A 396 -6.55 1.53 18.15
CA GLN A 396 -7.83 1.89 18.82
C GLN A 396 -7.71 3.13 19.75
N ARG A 397 -7.21 4.26 19.26
CA ARG A 397 -6.96 5.46 20.08
C ARG A 397 -7.89 6.60 19.67
N GLY A 398 -9.22 6.40 19.80
CA GLY A 398 -10.21 7.47 19.60
C GLY A 398 -11.60 7.04 19.11
N ARG A 399 -12.50 8.03 18.90
CA ARG A 399 -13.91 7.90 18.42
C ARG A 399 -14.03 7.80 16.88
N ALA A 400 -13.01 7.36 16.16
CA ALA A 400 -13.11 7.20 14.71
C ALA A 400 -13.98 5.98 14.37
N ASN A 401 -14.78 6.06 13.30
CA ASN A 401 -15.47 4.88 12.78
C ASN A 401 -14.42 3.82 12.42
N ASP A 402 -14.70 2.54 12.71
CA ASP A 402 -13.72 1.47 12.56
C ASP A 402 -13.22 1.30 11.11
N ARG A 403 -14.05 1.62 10.11
CA ARG A 403 -13.67 1.60 8.68
C ARG A 403 -12.72 2.73 8.27
N ASP A 404 -12.71 3.86 8.98
CA ASP A 404 -11.78 4.96 8.68
C ASP A 404 -10.35 4.67 9.17
N ARG A 405 -10.11 3.51 9.77
CA ARG A 405 -8.82 3.15 10.37
C ARG A 405 -8.00 2.16 9.53
N ALA A 406 -8.60 1.48 8.57
CA ALA A 406 -7.90 0.47 7.78
C ALA A 406 -6.76 1.08 6.94
N SER A 407 -5.68 0.31 6.80
CA SER A 407 -4.73 0.53 5.72
C SER A 407 -5.47 0.32 4.41
N ALA A 408 -5.48 1.32 3.52
CA ALA A 408 -6.44 1.33 2.42
C ALA A 408 -5.88 1.91 1.12
N ILE A 409 -6.17 1.23 0.01
CA ILE A 409 -6.16 1.81 -1.34
C ILE A 409 -7.62 2.04 -1.73
N SER A 410 -8.01 3.29 -1.97
CA SER A 410 -9.42 3.57 -2.24
C SER A 410 -9.71 4.65 -3.27
N VAL A 411 -10.75 4.41 -4.06
CA VAL A 411 -11.35 5.34 -5.01
C VAL A 411 -12.84 5.38 -4.70
N GLN A 412 -13.24 6.37 -3.89
CA GLN A 412 -14.62 6.45 -3.42
C GLN A 412 -15.31 7.70 -3.95
N THR A 413 -16.55 7.59 -4.40
CA THR A 413 -17.35 8.75 -4.78
C THR A 413 -18.56 8.85 -3.87
N ARG A 414 -18.74 9.97 -3.17
CA ARG A 414 -19.94 10.19 -2.35
C ARG A 414 -21.07 10.87 -3.12
N GLY A 415 -20.77 11.68 -4.14
CA GLY A 415 -21.80 12.34 -4.94
C GLY A 415 -22.30 11.50 -6.13
N GLU A 416 -22.88 12.18 -7.11
CA GLU A 416 -23.54 11.57 -8.28
C GLU A 416 -22.57 10.98 -9.33
N GLY A 417 -21.26 11.26 -9.23
CA GLY A 417 -20.25 10.79 -10.17
C GLY A 417 -19.91 9.30 -10.01
N LYS A 418 -19.23 8.73 -11.00
CA LYS A 418 -18.72 7.35 -10.91
C LYS A 418 -17.46 7.29 -10.06
N ALA A 419 -17.26 6.20 -9.33
CA ALA A 419 -15.97 5.94 -8.71
C ALA A 419 -14.89 5.68 -9.77
N GLY A 420 -13.64 6.03 -9.47
CA GLY A 420 -12.50 5.72 -10.33
C GLY A 420 -12.15 4.23 -10.27
N ASP A 421 -11.21 3.78 -11.10
CA ASP A 421 -10.77 2.38 -11.12
C ASP A 421 -9.47 2.17 -10.33
N ILE A 422 -9.26 0.96 -9.83
CA ILE A 422 -8.00 0.53 -9.21
C ILE A 422 -7.35 -0.55 -10.08
N THR A 423 -6.11 -0.33 -10.52
CA THR A 423 -5.29 -1.34 -11.18
C THR A 423 -4.01 -1.60 -10.39
N ILE A 424 -3.75 -2.87 -10.05
CA ILE A 424 -2.55 -3.30 -9.35
C ILE A 424 -1.84 -4.36 -10.18
N ASN A 425 -0.59 -4.08 -10.55
CA ASN A 425 0.32 -5.03 -11.17
C ASN A 425 1.45 -5.33 -10.18
N THR A 426 1.62 -6.60 -9.80
CA THR A 426 2.63 -7.04 -8.82
C THR A 426 3.08 -8.49 -9.06
N GLN A 427 4.13 -8.94 -8.38
CA GLN A 427 4.40 -10.37 -8.25
C GLN A 427 3.57 -10.96 -7.12
N ARG A 428 3.57 -10.30 -5.95
CA ARG A 428 2.78 -10.70 -4.80
C ARG A 428 1.90 -9.57 -4.27
N LEU A 429 0.66 -9.88 -3.95
CA LEU A 429 -0.26 -9.01 -3.23
C LEU A 429 -0.62 -9.66 -1.90
N GLU A 430 -0.42 -8.95 -0.80
CA GLU A 430 -0.81 -9.39 0.54
C GLU A 430 -1.72 -8.33 1.18
N ILE A 431 -2.89 -8.77 1.66
CA ILE A 431 -3.82 -7.91 2.39
C ILE A 431 -4.19 -8.63 3.68
N GLN A 432 -3.77 -8.04 4.79
CA GLN A 432 -3.77 -8.70 6.09
C GLN A 432 -4.37 -7.80 7.17
N GLU A 433 -4.85 -8.42 8.24
CA GLU A 433 -5.22 -7.74 9.49
C GLU A 433 -6.23 -6.58 9.29
N GLY A 434 -7.27 -6.78 8.49
CA GLY A 434 -8.36 -5.82 8.33
C GLY A 434 -8.10 -4.69 7.34
N ALA A 435 -7.05 -4.80 6.52
CA ALA A 435 -6.75 -3.84 5.47
C ALA A 435 -7.65 -4.01 4.23
N GLU A 436 -7.80 -2.97 3.40
CA GLU A 436 -8.81 -2.97 2.34
C GLU A 436 -8.38 -2.33 1.00
N ILE A 437 -8.91 -2.87 -0.10
CA ILE A 437 -8.93 -2.26 -1.43
C ILE A 437 -10.38 -1.99 -1.79
N VAL A 438 -10.72 -0.73 -2.06
CA VAL A 438 -12.11 -0.29 -2.18
C VAL A 438 -12.32 0.62 -3.38
N ALA A 439 -13.19 0.21 -4.30
CA ALA A 439 -13.69 1.05 -5.40
C ALA A 439 -15.21 1.21 -5.27
N SER A 440 -15.65 2.26 -4.58
CA SER A 440 -17.06 2.36 -4.19
C SER A 440 -17.71 3.71 -4.45
N THR A 441 -19.01 3.70 -4.69
CA THR A 441 -19.85 4.91 -4.77
C THR A 441 -20.90 4.89 -3.69
N PHE A 442 -21.25 6.03 -3.11
CA PHE A 442 -22.35 6.18 -2.15
C PHE A 442 -23.50 7.03 -2.71
N GLY A 443 -23.32 7.58 -3.91
CA GLY A 443 -24.36 8.30 -4.64
C GLY A 443 -24.84 7.54 -5.87
N THR A 444 -25.46 8.23 -6.82
CA THR A 444 -26.15 7.59 -7.95
C THR A 444 -25.25 7.04 -9.04
N GLY A 445 -23.97 7.40 -9.06
CA GLY A 445 -23.00 6.89 -10.04
C GLY A 445 -22.66 5.42 -9.80
N ASP A 446 -22.03 4.77 -10.78
CA ASP A 446 -21.58 3.38 -10.68
C ASP A 446 -20.32 3.25 -9.81
N GLY A 447 -20.13 2.06 -9.22
CA GLY A 447 -18.88 1.67 -8.57
C GLY A 447 -17.75 1.52 -9.60
N GLY A 448 -16.51 1.61 -9.14
CA GLY A 448 -15.32 1.51 -9.99
C GLY A 448 -14.83 0.08 -10.12
N ASP A 449 -14.14 -0.24 -11.22
CA ASP A 449 -13.59 -1.57 -11.43
C ASP A 449 -12.27 -1.75 -10.66
N ILE A 450 -12.02 -2.98 -10.19
CA ILE A 450 -10.74 -3.39 -9.59
C ILE A 450 -10.10 -4.47 -10.45
N ILE A 451 -8.88 -4.20 -10.90
CA ILE A 451 -8.07 -5.13 -11.71
C ILE A 451 -6.79 -5.45 -10.96
N ILE A 452 -6.57 -6.72 -10.64
CA ILE A 452 -5.37 -7.19 -9.93
C ILE A 452 -4.67 -8.25 -10.77
N ASN A 453 -3.44 -7.95 -11.18
CA ASN A 453 -2.55 -8.86 -11.89
C ASN A 453 -1.36 -9.19 -10.98
N ALA A 454 -1.35 -10.39 -10.39
CA ALA A 454 -0.27 -10.86 -9.53
C ALA A 454 0.46 -12.04 -10.17
N SER A 455 1.70 -11.87 -10.59
CA SER A 455 2.41 -12.93 -11.34
C SER A 455 2.80 -14.17 -10.51
N ASP A 456 2.58 -14.18 -9.20
CA ASP A 456 2.80 -15.32 -8.30
C ASP A 456 1.62 -15.56 -7.34
N LEU A 457 1.45 -14.73 -6.31
CA LEU A 457 0.53 -15.01 -5.21
C LEU A 457 -0.34 -13.80 -4.86
N ILE A 458 -1.62 -14.07 -4.61
CA ILE A 458 -2.50 -13.19 -3.86
C ILE A 458 -2.87 -13.89 -2.55
N TYR A 459 -2.62 -13.21 -1.44
CA TYR A 459 -2.89 -13.71 -0.10
C TYR A 459 -3.77 -12.73 0.66
N LEU A 460 -5.00 -13.14 0.94
CA LEU A 460 -6.01 -12.38 1.68
C LEU A 460 -6.24 -13.06 3.03
N ASP A 461 -5.86 -12.39 4.11
CA ASP A 461 -6.02 -12.91 5.46
C ASP A 461 -6.67 -11.88 6.39
N GLY A 462 -7.76 -12.29 7.02
CA GLY A 462 -7.94 -11.89 8.40
C GLY A 462 -9.15 -11.05 8.71
N THR A 463 -9.35 -10.99 10.02
CA THR A 463 -10.26 -10.12 10.72
C THR A 463 -9.55 -9.54 11.92
N VAL A 464 -9.65 -8.24 12.13
CA VAL A 464 -9.29 -7.61 13.39
C VAL A 464 -10.55 -7.42 14.22
N SER A 465 -10.55 -8.01 15.42
CA SER A 465 -11.59 -7.76 16.42
C SER A 465 -11.58 -6.27 16.80
N ASN A 466 -12.73 -5.61 16.64
CA ASN A 466 -12.98 -4.27 17.16
C ASN A 466 -13.84 -4.35 18.43
N ASN A 467 -14.31 -3.19 18.93
CA ASN A 467 -15.17 -3.15 20.12
C ASN A 467 -16.58 -3.74 19.87
N ASN A 468 -16.91 -4.09 18.62
CA ASN A 468 -18.14 -4.74 18.25
C ASN A 468 -17.84 -6.17 17.73
N PRO A 469 -17.85 -7.20 18.60
CA PRO A 469 -17.54 -8.57 18.18
C PRO A 469 -18.45 -9.11 17.06
N ASN A 470 -19.59 -8.48 16.81
CA ASN A 470 -20.51 -8.83 15.73
C ASN A 470 -20.17 -8.17 14.38
N ASN A 471 -19.17 -7.29 14.33
CA ASN A 471 -18.75 -6.59 13.11
C ASN A 471 -17.23 -6.41 13.07
N PRO A 472 -16.45 -7.50 12.95
CA PRO A 472 -15.00 -7.43 12.86
C PRO A 472 -14.57 -6.68 11.61
N ILE A 473 -13.38 -6.05 11.66
CA ILE A 473 -12.80 -5.40 10.49
C ILE A 473 -12.14 -6.50 9.65
N ARG A 474 -12.75 -6.84 8.51
CA ARG A 474 -12.27 -7.88 7.59
C ARG A 474 -11.22 -7.31 6.63
N SER A 475 -10.29 -8.14 6.20
CA SER A 475 -9.46 -7.86 5.03
C SER A 475 -10.32 -8.01 3.76
N ARG A 476 -10.35 -6.99 2.90
CA ARG A 476 -11.39 -6.86 1.85
C ARG A 476 -10.86 -6.37 0.51
N ILE A 477 -11.39 -6.93 -0.58
CA ILE A 477 -11.32 -6.35 -1.93
C ILE A 477 -12.76 -6.15 -2.40
N VAL A 478 -13.20 -4.89 -2.52
CA VAL A 478 -14.62 -4.59 -2.74
C VAL A 478 -14.89 -3.51 -3.78
N ALA A 479 -15.82 -3.82 -4.69
CA ALA A 479 -16.31 -2.91 -5.72
C ALA A 479 -17.83 -2.76 -5.58
N GLU A 480 -18.27 -1.74 -4.83
CA GLU A 480 -19.64 -1.67 -4.33
C GLU A 480 -20.32 -0.31 -4.55
N THR A 481 -21.65 -0.32 -4.66
CA THR A 481 -22.47 0.86 -4.41
C THR A 481 -23.03 0.79 -2.99
N GLY A 482 -22.52 1.67 -2.13
CA GLY A 482 -22.71 1.64 -0.68
C GLY A 482 -24.10 2.12 -0.24
N GLN A 483 -24.48 1.66 0.96
CA GLN A 483 -25.72 2.04 1.63
C GLN A 483 -25.70 3.48 2.15
N GLU A 484 -26.92 4.00 2.37
CA GLU A 484 -27.29 5.32 2.87
C GLU A 484 -26.20 6.02 3.71
N LEU A 485 -25.54 7.03 3.15
CA LEU A 485 -24.71 7.95 3.92
C LEU A 485 -25.56 9.17 4.32
N LYS A 486 -25.96 9.22 5.59
CA LYS A 486 -26.49 10.45 6.21
C LYS A 486 -25.36 11.44 6.42
N VAL A 487 -25.16 12.32 5.47
CA VAL A 487 -24.27 13.47 5.60
C VAL A 487 -25.08 14.60 6.22
N ASN A 488 -24.65 15.10 7.40
CA ASN A 488 -25.37 16.13 8.16
C ASN A 488 -25.65 17.43 7.36
N ASP A 489 -24.97 17.65 6.24
CA ASP A 489 -25.04 18.85 5.39
C ASP A 489 -25.81 18.64 4.07
N LEU A 490 -26.38 17.46 3.81
CA LEU A 490 -27.21 17.19 2.63
C LEU A 490 -28.70 17.05 3.01
N PRO A 491 -29.62 17.68 2.26
CA PRO A 491 -31.05 17.65 2.58
C PRO A 491 -31.69 16.26 2.41
N ASP A 492 -31.12 15.41 1.56
CA ASP A 492 -31.52 14.02 1.35
C ASP A 492 -30.31 13.09 1.59
N PRO A 493 -30.51 11.89 2.14
CA PRO A 493 -29.43 10.91 2.25
C PRO A 493 -28.86 10.56 0.87
N LEU A 494 -27.54 10.40 0.79
CA LEU A 494 -26.90 9.87 -0.41
C LEU A 494 -27.19 8.38 -0.47
N ILE A 495 -27.87 7.96 -1.55
CA ILE A 495 -28.32 6.60 -1.76
C ILE A 495 -27.59 6.06 -3.00
N GLY A 496 -26.82 4.98 -2.81
CA GLY A 496 -26.10 4.26 -3.85
C GLY A 496 -27.03 3.53 -4.82
N THR A 497 -27.51 4.19 -5.88
CA THR A 497 -28.41 3.55 -6.88
C THR A 497 -27.69 3.03 -8.12
N GLY A 498 -26.39 3.31 -8.28
CA GLY A 498 -25.61 2.82 -9.42
C GLY A 498 -25.33 1.32 -9.35
N ASN A 499 -24.76 0.78 -10.43
CA ASN A 499 -24.30 -0.61 -10.49
C ASN A 499 -22.99 -0.78 -9.72
N GLY A 500 -22.79 -1.93 -9.09
CA GLY A 500 -21.50 -2.30 -8.49
C GLY A 500 -20.41 -2.43 -9.56
N GLY A 501 -19.17 -2.12 -9.19
CA GLY A 501 -18.02 -2.30 -10.10
C GLY A 501 -17.64 -3.78 -10.25
N ASN A 502 -16.93 -4.11 -11.31
CA ASN A 502 -16.41 -5.46 -11.55
C ASN A 502 -15.07 -5.66 -10.86
N ILE A 503 -14.76 -6.90 -10.51
CA ILE A 503 -13.45 -7.30 -9.99
C ILE A 503 -12.87 -8.37 -10.91
N SER A 504 -11.66 -8.13 -11.44
CA SER A 504 -10.87 -9.09 -12.22
C SER A 504 -9.57 -9.39 -11.50
N ILE A 505 -9.32 -10.67 -11.24
CA ILE A 505 -8.13 -11.15 -10.54
C ILE A 505 -7.43 -12.21 -11.41
N ASP A 506 -6.16 -11.98 -11.71
CA ASP A 506 -5.30 -12.94 -12.41
C ASP A 506 -4.06 -13.26 -11.54
N SER A 507 -3.83 -14.53 -11.19
CA SER A 507 -2.63 -14.95 -10.43
C SER A 507 -2.16 -16.39 -10.68
N GLN A 508 -0.99 -16.79 -10.15
CA GLN A 508 -0.65 -18.23 -10.12
C GLN A 508 -1.35 -18.95 -8.97
N ASN A 509 -1.45 -18.31 -7.80
CA ASN A 509 -2.10 -18.85 -6.62
C ASN A 509 -2.97 -17.76 -5.95
N LEU A 510 -4.13 -18.15 -5.42
CA LEU A 510 -5.00 -17.28 -4.64
C LEU A 510 -5.38 -18.01 -3.34
N THR A 511 -5.07 -17.40 -2.21
CA THR A 511 -5.47 -17.88 -0.89
C THR A 511 -6.33 -16.83 -0.19
N ILE A 512 -7.49 -17.25 0.30
CA ILE A 512 -8.43 -16.43 1.08
C ILE A 512 -8.69 -17.15 2.40
N GLN A 513 -8.49 -16.49 3.53
CA GLN A 513 -8.71 -17.12 4.82
C GLN A 513 -9.18 -16.17 5.92
N ASN A 514 -9.71 -16.77 6.99
CA ASN A 514 -10.05 -16.09 8.24
C ASN A 514 -11.03 -14.92 8.04
N SER A 515 -12.16 -15.19 7.38
CA SER A 515 -13.26 -14.25 7.08
C SER A 515 -12.91 -13.10 6.13
N ALA A 516 -11.79 -13.20 5.42
CA ALA A 516 -11.46 -12.28 4.35
C ALA A 516 -12.47 -12.37 3.19
N GLU A 517 -12.67 -11.26 2.49
CA GLU A 517 -13.80 -11.08 1.55
C GLU A 517 -13.35 -10.47 0.22
N ILE A 518 -13.83 -11.05 -0.87
CA ILE A 518 -13.80 -10.45 -2.21
C ILE A 518 -15.25 -10.29 -2.65
N SER A 519 -15.72 -9.06 -2.84
CA SER A 519 -17.13 -8.87 -3.19
C SER A 519 -17.41 -7.70 -4.11
N THR A 520 -18.46 -7.87 -4.91
CA THR A 520 -19.12 -6.77 -5.61
C THR A 520 -20.53 -6.65 -5.05
N SER A 521 -21.06 -5.43 -4.98
CA SER A 521 -22.45 -5.29 -4.55
C SER A 521 -23.13 -4.04 -5.04
N SER A 522 -24.46 -4.11 -5.11
CA SER A 522 -25.33 -2.95 -5.18
C SER A 522 -26.31 -2.96 -4.01
N SER A 523 -26.43 -1.83 -3.33
CA SER A 523 -27.16 -1.78 -2.06
C SER A 523 -28.64 -1.37 -2.18
N GLN A 524 -29.12 -1.05 -3.38
CA GLN A 524 -30.45 -0.44 -3.56
C GLN A 524 -31.25 -1.02 -4.73
N GLU A 525 -32.51 -0.61 -4.81
CA GLU A 525 -33.59 -1.21 -5.62
C GLU A 525 -33.29 -1.29 -7.14
N THR A 526 -32.39 -0.47 -7.67
CA THR A 526 -32.19 -0.34 -9.13
C THR A 526 -30.82 -0.76 -9.67
N GLY A 527 -29.79 -0.85 -8.81
CA GLY A 527 -28.43 -1.14 -9.25
C GLY A 527 -28.19 -2.65 -9.37
N ASN A 528 -27.52 -3.11 -10.42
CA ASN A 528 -27.02 -4.49 -10.51
C ASN A 528 -25.71 -4.64 -9.72
N ALA A 529 -25.47 -5.83 -9.17
CA ALA A 529 -24.14 -6.16 -8.68
C ALA A 529 -23.16 -6.26 -9.86
N GLY A 530 -21.88 -5.94 -9.61
CA GLY A 530 -20.82 -6.15 -10.61
C GLY A 530 -20.44 -7.61 -10.75
N ASN A 531 -19.66 -7.95 -11.78
CA ASN A 531 -19.19 -9.32 -11.99
C ASN A 531 -17.84 -9.57 -11.31
N LEU A 532 -17.61 -10.83 -10.93
CA LEU A 532 -16.35 -11.34 -10.40
C LEU A 532 -15.73 -12.33 -11.39
N THR A 533 -14.53 -12.01 -11.88
CA THR A 533 -13.74 -12.92 -12.71
C THR A 533 -12.41 -13.23 -12.04
N ILE A 534 -12.17 -14.51 -11.73
CA ILE A 534 -10.94 -14.96 -11.07
C ILE A 534 -10.27 -16.02 -11.97
N ARG A 535 -9.03 -15.76 -12.40
CA ARG A 535 -8.20 -16.74 -13.13
C ARG A 535 -6.94 -17.02 -12.36
N VAL A 536 -6.79 -18.27 -11.93
CA VAL A 536 -5.66 -18.74 -11.15
C VAL A 536 -4.97 -19.85 -11.95
N GLN A 537 -3.65 -19.80 -12.12
CA GLN A 537 -2.97 -20.85 -12.92
C GLN A 537 -2.89 -22.19 -12.19
N ASN A 538 -2.69 -22.17 -10.87
CA ASN A 538 -2.55 -23.35 -10.03
C ASN A 538 -3.76 -23.50 -9.12
N THR A 539 -3.67 -23.07 -7.86
CA THR A 539 -4.69 -23.38 -6.84
C THR A 539 -5.38 -22.12 -6.34
N LEU A 540 -6.72 -22.15 -6.35
CA LEU A 540 -7.54 -21.29 -5.50
C LEU A 540 -7.86 -22.04 -4.21
N GLN A 541 -7.50 -21.46 -3.07
CA GLN A 541 -7.80 -21.99 -1.75
C GLN A 541 -8.57 -20.97 -0.93
N SER A 542 -9.80 -21.31 -0.54
CA SER A 542 -10.59 -20.56 0.44
C SER A 542 -10.74 -21.38 1.72
N ASN A 543 -10.44 -20.77 2.87
CA ASN A 543 -10.59 -21.37 4.19
C ASN A 543 -11.26 -20.39 5.16
N ASN A 544 -12.58 -20.51 5.32
CA ASN A 544 -13.43 -19.49 5.96
C ASN A 544 -13.39 -18.15 5.20
N GLY A 545 -13.35 -18.16 3.86
CA GLY A 545 -13.34 -16.93 3.05
C GLY A 545 -14.63 -16.75 2.28
N THR A 546 -14.97 -15.51 1.93
CA THR A 546 -16.18 -15.19 1.15
C THR A 546 -15.81 -14.60 -0.21
N ILE A 547 -16.39 -15.14 -1.29
CA ILE A 547 -16.40 -14.54 -2.62
C ILE A 547 -17.86 -14.33 -3.02
N SER A 548 -18.28 -13.09 -3.25
CA SER A 548 -19.70 -12.83 -3.49
C SER A 548 -20.04 -11.68 -4.43
N THR A 549 -21.18 -11.80 -5.11
CA THR A 549 -21.83 -10.70 -5.83
C THR A 549 -23.25 -10.55 -5.27
N LEU A 550 -23.60 -9.36 -4.77
CA LEU A 550 -24.83 -9.15 -4.02
C LEU A 550 -25.63 -7.97 -4.58
N ALA A 551 -26.89 -8.17 -4.91
CA ALA A 551 -27.82 -7.10 -5.26
C ALA A 551 -29.02 -7.10 -4.32
N ASN A 552 -29.59 -5.91 -4.07
CA ASN A 552 -30.81 -5.82 -3.27
C ASN A 552 -32.05 -6.24 -4.08
N GLU A 553 -32.31 -5.59 -5.23
CA GLU A 553 -33.49 -5.92 -6.07
C GLU A 553 -33.26 -6.19 -7.55
N ALA A 554 -32.13 -5.73 -8.12
CA ALA A 554 -31.81 -5.95 -9.53
C ALA A 554 -31.06 -7.28 -9.74
N SER A 555 -30.12 -7.37 -10.70
CA SER A 555 -29.38 -8.61 -10.96
C SER A 555 -28.21 -8.83 -10.00
N GLY A 556 -28.07 -10.06 -9.50
CA GLY A 556 -27.03 -10.50 -8.58
C GLY A 556 -25.62 -10.62 -9.16
N GLY A 557 -25.38 -10.30 -10.43
CA GLY A 557 -24.05 -10.38 -11.08
C GLY A 557 -23.61 -11.81 -11.41
N ILE A 558 -22.42 -11.98 -11.99
CA ILE A 558 -21.87 -13.29 -12.37
C ILE A 558 -20.55 -13.54 -11.64
N ILE A 559 -20.35 -14.76 -11.15
CA ILE A 559 -19.06 -15.25 -10.66
C ILE A 559 -18.50 -16.26 -11.67
N THR A 560 -17.33 -15.98 -12.23
CA THR A 560 -16.57 -16.91 -13.07
C THR A 560 -15.19 -17.16 -12.46
N ILE A 561 -14.91 -18.42 -12.10
CA ILE A 561 -13.62 -18.83 -11.53
C ILE A 561 -13.01 -19.91 -12.41
N SER A 562 -11.74 -19.74 -12.75
CA SER A 562 -10.92 -20.77 -13.42
C SER A 562 -9.65 -21.02 -12.62
N ALA A 563 -9.35 -22.28 -12.31
CA ALA A 563 -8.11 -22.70 -11.65
C ALA A 563 -7.71 -24.10 -12.10
N LYS A 564 -6.49 -24.55 -11.80
CA LYS A 564 -6.17 -25.98 -11.90
C LYS A 564 -6.92 -26.76 -10.81
N ASP A 565 -6.82 -26.29 -9.57
CA ASP A 565 -7.52 -26.87 -8.42
C ASP A 565 -8.29 -25.78 -7.67
N ILE A 566 -9.56 -26.05 -7.33
CA ILE A 566 -10.36 -25.20 -6.45
C ILE A 566 -10.59 -25.95 -5.14
N ARG A 567 -10.24 -25.33 -4.01
CA ARG A 567 -10.37 -25.91 -2.67
C ARG A 567 -11.14 -24.96 -1.75
N LEU A 568 -12.33 -25.36 -1.34
CA LEU A 568 -13.19 -24.65 -0.39
C LEU A 568 -13.25 -25.45 0.92
N ARG A 569 -12.94 -24.81 2.04
CA ARG A 569 -12.87 -25.45 3.37
C ARG A 569 -13.43 -24.55 4.47
N GLY A 570 -13.79 -25.18 5.59
CA GLY A 570 -14.30 -24.46 6.75
C GLY A 570 -15.72 -23.99 6.47
N ASN A 571 -15.95 -22.69 6.57
CA ASN A 571 -17.19 -22.01 6.21
C ASN A 571 -16.90 -21.02 5.06
N SER A 572 -16.49 -21.56 3.91
CA SER A 572 -16.14 -20.77 2.74
C SER A 572 -17.34 -20.63 1.82
N ASP A 573 -17.70 -19.40 1.48
CA ASP A 573 -18.90 -19.11 0.69
C ASP A 573 -18.56 -18.57 -0.70
N LEU A 574 -19.12 -19.19 -1.73
CA LEU A 574 -19.21 -18.64 -3.08
C LEU A 574 -20.66 -18.26 -3.37
N ARG A 575 -20.97 -16.96 -3.47
CA ARG A 575 -22.38 -16.54 -3.49
C ARG A 575 -22.71 -15.45 -4.51
N THR A 576 -23.66 -15.74 -5.39
CA THR A 576 -24.42 -14.73 -6.13
C THR A 576 -25.81 -14.65 -5.49
N SER A 577 -26.29 -13.45 -5.14
CA SER A 577 -27.67 -13.36 -4.65
C SER A 577 -28.39 -12.04 -4.83
N VAL A 578 -29.72 -12.15 -4.90
CA VAL A 578 -30.68 -11.05 -4.91
C VAL A 578 -31.60 -11.16 -3.69
N ALA A 579 -31.61 -10.12 -2.85
CA ALA A 579 -32.32 -10.16 -1.55
C ALA A 579 -33.86 -10.10 -1.68
N SER A 580 -34.38 -9.34 -2.65
CA SER A 580 -35.80 -9.20 -2.99
C SER A 580 -35.98 -8.80 -4.46
N GLY A 581 -37.19 -8.71 -4.99
CA GLY A 581 -37.41 -8.22 -6.36
C GLY A 581 -37.17 -9.26 -7.47
N ALA A 582 -37.60 -8.90 -8.69
CA ALA A 582 -37.68 -9.84 -9.82
C ALA A 582 -36.34 -10.11 -10.55
N GLY A 583 -35.23 -9.55 -10.05
CA GLY A 583 -33.91 -9.72 -10.65
C GLY A 583 -33.39 -11.16 -10.55
N GLY A 584 -32.47 -11.53 -11.45
CA GLY A 584 -31.87 -12.87 -11.48
C GLY A 584 -30.77 -13.04 -10.44
N GLY A 585 -30.73 -14.21 -9.79
CA GLY A 585 -29.82 -14.56 -8.69
C GLY A 585 -28.34 -14.49 -9.04
N GLY A 586 -28.02 -14.55 -10.33
CA GLY A 586 -26.66 -14.44 -10.85
C GLY A 586 -26.00 -15.80 -11.03
N ASP A 587 -25.31 -16.02 -12.15
CA ASP A 587 -24.75 -17.34 -12.46
C ASP A 587 -23.36 -17.54 -11.82
N ILE A 588 -23.08 -18.77 -11.38
CA ILE A 588 -21.77 -19.21 -10.88
C ILE A 588 -21.21 -20.27 -11.82
N THR A 589 -20.03 -20.00 -12.39
CA THR A 589 -19.28 -20.96 -13.21
C THR A 589 -17.90 -21.21 -12.61
N LEU A 590 -17.62 -22.46 -12.24
CA LEU A 590 -16.32 -22.92 -11.75
C LEU A 590 -15.70 -23.86 -12.78
N THR A 591 -14.48 -23.57 -13.24
CA THR A 591 -13.73 -24.43 -14.18
C THR A 591 -12.42 -24.87 -13.56
N ALA A 592 -12.22 -26.19 -13.39
CA ALA A 592 -11.00 -26.73 -12.81
C ALA A 592 -10.74 -28.21 -13.14
N ASP A 593 -9.49 -28.68 -12.99
CA ASP A 593 -9.15 -30.10 -13.05
C ASP A 593 -9.78 -30.86 -11.85
N SER A 594 -9.86 -30.20 -10.70
CA SER A 594 -10.58 -30.71 -9.54
C SER A 594 -11.23 -29.61 -8.70
N ILE A 595 -12.43 -29.89 -8.20
CA ILE A 595 -13.14 -29.03 -7.23
C ILE A 595 -13.37 -29.82 -5.95
N LEU A 596 -12.80 -29.34 -4.85
CA LEU A 596 -12.96 -29.92 -3.52
C LEU A 596 -13.66 -28.93 -2.60
N ALA A 597 -14.82 -29.31 -2.07
CA ALA A 597 -15.56 -28.56 -1.06
C ALA A 597 -15.76 -29.44 0.18
N PHE A 598 -15.39 -28.94 1.35
CA PHE A 598 -15.49 -29.70 2.60
C PHE A 598 -16.02 -28.83 3.73
N ASN A 599 -16.57 -29.52 4.73
CA ASN A 599 -17.23 -28.91 5.88
C ASN A 599 -18.47 -28.13 5.42
N ASP A 600 -18.63 -26.89 5.83
CA ASP A 600 -19.78 -26.01 5.65
C ASP A 600 -19.52 -25.00 4.52
N SER A 601 -18.91 -25.46 3.41
CA SER A 601 -18.49 -24.56 2.32
C SER A 601 -19.50 -24.58 1.19
N ASP A 602 -20.24 -23.49 1.05
CA ASP A 602 -21.43 -23.42 0.20
C ASP A 602 -21.21 -22.69 -1.12
N ILE A 603 -22.00 -23.09 -2.12
CA ILE A 603 -22.08 -22.44 -3.44
C ILE A 603 -23.55 -22.09 -3.69
N ILE A 604 -23.86 -20.80 -3.64
CA ILE A 604 -25.25 -20.30 -3.59
C ILE A 604 -25.47 -19.30 -4.72
N ALA A 605 -26.45 -19.57 -5.57
CA ALA A 605 -26.89 -18.71 -6.65
C ALA A 605 -28.40 -18.45 -6.56
N SER A 606 -28.81 -17.56 -5.66
CA SER A 606 -30.22 -17.46 -5.23
C SER A 606 -30.87 -16.10 -5.51
N ALA A 607 -32.14 -16.09 -5.89
CA ALA A 607 -32.96 -14.86 -5.93
C ALA A 607 -34.32 -15.09 -5.28
N LYS A 608 -34.62 -14.36 -4.20
CA LYS A 608 -35.83 -14.60 -3.40
C LYS A 608 -37.14 -14.52 -4.20
N ASP A 609 -37.34 -13.43 -4.94
CA ASP A 609 -38.58 -13.18 -5.70
C ASP A 609 -38.39 -13.35 -7.23
N GLY A 610 -37.15 -13.59 -7.68
CA GLY A 610 -36.76 -13.70 -9.08
C GLY A 610 -36.38 -15.12 -9.52
N ILE A 611 -35.61 -15.21 -10.60
CA ILE A 611 -35.08 -16.49 -11.10
C ILE A 611 -33.75 -16.78 -10.38
N GLY A 612 -33.62 -17.93 -9.73
CA GLY A 612 -32.35 -18.41 -9.19
C GLY A 612 -31.27 -18.54 -10.27
N GLY A 613 -30.01 -18.39 -9.89
CA GLY A 613 -28.90 -18.47 -10.84
C GLY A 613 -28.49 -19.89 -11.18
N ASN A 614 -27.90 -20.10 -12.35
CA ASN A 614 -27.32 -21.39 -12.71
C ASN A 614 -25.99 -21.59 -11.99
N ILE A 615 -25.77 -22.81 -11.50
CA ILE A 615 -24.48 -23.24 -10.94
C ILE A 615 -23.89 -24.27 -11.89
N THR A 616 -22.72 -23.99 -12.45
CA THR A 616 -22.03 -24.90 -13.38
C THR A 616 -20.63 -25.24 -12.88
N LEU A 617 -20.42 -26.52 -12.56
CA LEU A 617 -19.13 -27.08 -12.17
C LEU A 617 -18.47 -27.79 -13.36
N ASN A 618 -17.67 -27.05 -14.13
CA ASN A 618 -16.90 -27.57 -15.26
C ASN A 618 -15.61 -28.22 -14.77
N THR A 619 -15.72 -29.44 -14.28
CA THR A 619 -14.58 -30.23 -13.79
C THR A 619 -14.82 -31.71 -14.05
N PRO A 620 -13.79 -32.54 -14.28
CA PRO A 620 -13.98 -33.99 -14.31
C PRO A 620 -14.32 -34.57 -12.93
N ILE A 621 -13.97 -33.87 -11.83
CA ILE A 621 -14.11 -34.39 -10.46
C ILE A 621 -14.56 -33.29 -9.49
N PHE A 622 -15.71 -33.51 -8.84
CA PHE A 622 -16.20 -32.72 -7.71
C PHE A 622 -16.33 -33.61 -6.47
N PHE A 623 -15.72 -33.22 -5.34
CA PHE A 623 -15.94 -33.86 -4.04
C PHE A 623 -16.51 -32.85 -3.05
N GLY A 624 -17.73 -33.11 -2.57
CA GLY A 624 -18.41 -32.34 -1.53
C GLY A 624 -18.73 -33.22 -0.32
N ASN A 625 -18.33 -32.83 0.90
CA ASN A 625 -18.72 -33.58 2.11
C ASN A 625 -20.23 -33.45 2.35
N GLY A 626 -20.93 -34.59 2.38
CA GLY A 626 -22.36 -34.61 2.66
C GLY A 626 -23.20 -33.75 1.72
N TYR A 627 -22.68 -33.47 0.51
CA TYR A 627 -23.20 -32.35 -0.28
C TYR A 627 -24.67 -32.54 -0.67
N GLN A 628 -25.44 -31.46 -0.60
CA GLN A 628 -26.82 -31.41 -1.09
C GLN A 628 -26.95 -30.39 -2.20
N ALA A 629 -27.51 -30.81 -3.34
CA ALA A 629 -27.95 -29.91 -4.38
C ALA A 629 -29.46 -29.68 -4.24
N THR A 630 -29.87 -28.44 -4.05
CA THR A 630 -31.29 -28.06 -3.94
C THR A 630 -31.58 -26.84 -4.80
N ASP A 631 -32.71 -26.90 -5.49
CA ASP A 631 -33.28 -25.82 -6.28
C ASP A 631 -34.62 -25.35 -5.66
N GLN A 632 -35.03 -25.93 -4.53
CA GLN A 632 -36.35 -25.72 -3.92
C GLN A 632 -36.54 -24.28 -3.37
N MET A 633 -37.67 -23.65 -3.73
CA MET A 633 -38.07 -22.27 -3.41
C MET A 633 -38.18 -21.93 -1.90
N ASN A 634 -38.26 -22.93 -0.99
CA ASN A 634 -38.54 -22.70 0.44
C ASN A 634 -37.31 -22.76 1.37
N GLN A 635 -36.11 -22.97 0.82
CA GLN A 635 -34.88 -22.95 1.61
C GLN A 635 -34.39 -21.51 1.70
N ASN A 636 -34.53 -20.87 2.86
CA ASN A 636 -33.84 -19.61 3.13
C ASN A 636 -32.32 -19.88 3.00
N PRO A 637 -31.58 -19.20 2.10
CA PRO A 637 -30.14 -19.40 1.96
C PRO A 637 -29.38 -19.20 3.28
N ASP A 638 -29.90 -18.38 4.19
CA ASP A 638 -29.28 -18.16 5.51
C ASP A 638 -29.35 -19.39 6.43
N ASN A 639 -30.24 -20.35 6.15
CA ASN A 639 -30.36 -21.60 6.90
C ASN A 639 -29.38 -22.69 6.40
N LEU A 640 -28.60 -22.40 5.35
CA LEU A 640 -27.60 -23.34 4.82
C LEU A 640 -26.28 -23.26 5.59
N ASN A 641 -26.01 -22.12 6.23
CA ASN A 641 -24.81 -21.96 7.02
C ASN A 641 -24.92 -22.67 8.38
N ASN A 642 -23.81 -23.22 8.88
CA ASN A 642 -23.65 -23.97 10.14
C ASN A 642 -24.41 -25.29 10.19
N ASN A 643 -24.47 -26.02 9.08
CA ASN A 643 -25.06 -27.36 9.02
C ASN A 643 -24.01 -28.47 8.76
N ASP A 644 -22.73 -28.10 8.70
CA ASP A 644 -21.56 -28.97 8.50
C ASP A 644 -21.60 -29.76 7.17
N ARG A 645 -22.29 -29.24 6.16
CA ARG A 645 -22.38 -29.84 4.82
C ARG A 645 -22.09 -28.83 3.73
N VAL A 646 -21.77 -29.34 2.54
CA VAL A 646 -21.63 -28.50 1.34
C VAL A 646 -23.01 -28.33 0.67
N ASP A 647 -23.50 -27.11 0.54
CA ASP A 647 -24.75 -26.83 -0.18
C ASP A 647 -24.52 -26.22 -1.55
N LEU A 648 -25.13 -26.80 -2.59
CA LEU A 648 -25.32 -26.18 -3.91
C LEU A 648 -26.77 -25.70 -4.00
N ASN A 649 -26.99 -24.38 -3.96
CA ASN A 649 -28.34 -23.81 -3.92
C ASN A 649 -28.61 -22.83 -5.07
N ALA A 650 -29.52 -23.20 -5.98
CA ALA A 650 -29.96 -22.38 -7.12
C ALA A 650 -31.40 -21.85 -6.97
N SER A 651 -31.86 -21.63 -5.73
CA SER A 651 -33.27 -21.34 -5.44
C SER A 651 -33.73 -19.97 -5.92
N GLY A 652 -34.99 -19.91 -6.30
CA GLY A 652 -35.74 -18.67 -6.48
C GLY A 652 -37.22 -18.93 -6.72
N ALA A 653 -37.97 -17.88 -7.06
CA ALA A 653 -39.36 -18.03 -7.50
C ALA A 653 -39.48 -18.92 -8.74
N VAL A 654 -38.45 -18.87 -9.60
CA VAL A 654 -38.15 -19.92 -10.57
C VAL A 654 -36.72 -20.37 -10.30
N SER A 655 -36.51 -21.66 -10.08
CA SER A 655 -35.19 -22.17 -9.76
C SER A 655 -34.25 -22.18 -10.96
N GLY A 656 -32.96 -21.95 -10.70
CA GLY A 656 -31.89 -22.13 -11.68
C GLY A 656 -31.50 -23.60 -11.85
N VAL A 657 -30.58 -23.87 -12.77
CA VAL A 657 -30.08 -25.22 -13.05
C VAL A 657 -28.74 -25.45 -12.35
N ILE A 658 -28.61 -26.60 -11.68
CA ILE A 658 -27.35 -27.05 -11.08
C ILE A 658 -26.74 -28.14 -11.97
N ASN A 659 -25.60 -27.85 -12.59
CA ASN A 659 -24.82 -28.76 -13.41
C ASN A 659 -23.56 -29.21 -12.65
N VAL A 660 -23.56 -30.45 -12.18
CA VAL A 660 -22.41 -31.11 -11.52
C VAL A 660 -21.85 -32.22 -12.42
N PRO A 661 -20.56 -32.58 -12.30
CA PRO A 661 -19.98 -33.65 -13.10
C PRO A 661 -20.57 -35.02 -12.79
N ASP A 662 -20.64 -35.87 -13.81
CA ASP A 662 -21.05 -37.26 -13.68
C ASP A 662 -19.92 -38.11 -13.07
N LEU A 663 -20.12 -38.56 -11.83
CA LEU A 663 -19.17 -39.41 -11.09
C LEU A 663 -19.55 -40.90 -11.12
N THR A 664 -20.48 -41.32 -11.97
CA THR A 664 -20.89 -42.74 -12.08
C THR A 664 -19.70 -43.65 -12.40
N PHE A 665 -18.67 -43.16 -13.07
CA PHE A 665 -17.43 -43.90 -13.33
C PHE A 665 -16.64 -44.23 -12.04
N ILE A 666 -16.70 -43.36 -11.01
CA ILE A 666 -16.07 -43.59 -9.71
C ILE A 666 -16.92 -44.54 -8.87
N GLN A 667 -18.24 -44.32 -8.81
CA GLN A 667 -19.16 -45.15 -8.03
C GLN A 667 -19.12 -46.63 -8.47
N ASN A 668 -18.98 -46.89 -9.77
CA ASN A 668 -18.83 -48.24 -10.30
C ASN A 668 -17.43 -48.87 -10.09
N SER A 669 -16.47 -48.08 -9.58
CA SER A 669 -15.08 -48.50 -9.32
C SER A 669 -14.73 -48.57 -7.83
N LEU A 670 -15.59 -48.05 -6.94
CA LEU A 670 -15.43 -48.16 -5.50
C LEU A 670 -16.03 -49.48 -5.01
N PHE A 671 -15.17 -50.44 -4.66
CA PHE A 671 -15.60 -51.69 -4.03
C PHE A 671 -15.82 -51.44 -2.54
N GLU A 672 -16.99 -51.82 -2.03
CA GLU A 672 -17.27 -51.81 -0.60
C GLU A 672 -16.31 -52.82 0.09
N PHE A 673 -15.58 -52.39 1.12
CA PHE A 673 -14.74 -53.30 1.88
C PHE A 673 -15.65 -54.36 2.52
N PRO A 674 -15.37 -55.67 2.37
CA PRO A 674 -16.19 -56.69 3.01
C PRO A 674 -16.13 -56.50 4.52
N GLU A 675 -17.28 -56.21 5.15
CA GLU A 675 -17.40 -56.05 6.61
C GLU A 675 -17.05 -57.32 7.40
N THR A 676 -17.01 -58.47 6.71
CA THR A 676 -16.61 -59.74 7.29
C THR A 676 -15.14 -60.00 7.02
N LEU A 677 -14.32 -59.86 8.08
CA LEU A 677 -13.01 -60.51 8.13
C LEU A 677 -13.22 -62.01 7.85
N ILE A 678 -12.44 -62.56 6.91
CA ILE A 678 -12.48 -63.99 6.56
C ILE A 678 -12.37 -64.81 7.84
N ASN A 679 -13.41 -65.59 8.16
CA ASN A 679 -13.34 -66.56 9.25
C ASN A 679 -12.39 -67.70 8.82
N THR A 680 -11.18 -67.70 9.36
CA THR A 680 -10.14 -68.68 9.06
C THR A 680 -10.52 -70.12 9.44
N GLU A 681 -11.53 -70.33 10.29
CA GLU A 681 -12.04 -71.66 10.60
C GLU A 681 -12.79 -72.30 9.42
N ASN A 682 -13.41 -71.48 8.55
CA ASN A 682 -14.11 -71.98 7.36
C ASN A 682 -13.16 -72.36 6.21
N LEU A 683 -11.90 -71.92 6.26
CA LEU A 683 -10.86 -72.29 5.28
C LEU A 683 -10.20 -73.66 5.58
N ILE A 684 -10.46 -74.26 6.75
CA ILE A 684 -9.83 -75.50 7.20
C ILE A 684 -10.81 -76.70 7.21
N ALA A 685 -12.11 -76.47 7.03
CA ALA A 685 -13.12 -77.52 7.17
C ALA A 685 -13.58 -78.10 5.82
N SER A 686 -12.76 -78.91 5.15
CA SER A 686 -13.24 -79.96 4.22
C SER A 686 -12.15 -80.96 3.84
N SER A 687 -11.71 -81.76 4.81
CA SER A 687 -11.01 -83.02 4.53
C SER A 687 -11.45 -84.08 5.52
N CYS A 688 -12.39 -84.94 5.11
CA CYS A 688 -12.72 -86.16 5.83
C CYS A 688 -11.54 -87.14 5.73
N VAL A 689 -10.99 -87.55 6.87
CA VAL A 689 -10.00 -88.64 6.95
C VAL A 689 -10.74 -89.94 7.26
N VAL A 690 -10.68 -90.90 6.34
CA VAL A 690 -11.08 -92.30 6.57
C VAL A 690 -9.86 -93.04 7.15
N PRO A 691 -9.97 -93.77 8.28
CA PRO A 691 -8.82 -94.49 8.83
C PRO A 691 -8.48 -95.70 7.97
N ASN A 692 -7.28 -95.74 7.38
CA ASN A 692 -6.72 -96.95 6.79
C ASN A 692 -5.30 -97.18 7.35
N GLN A 693 -5.00 -98.41 7.78
CA GLN A 693 -3.79 -98.76 8.56
C GLN A 693 -2.52 -98.94 7.71
N GLN A 694 -2.35 -98.15 6.66
CA GLN A 694 -1.09 -98.10 5.90
C GLN A 694 -0.65 -96.64 5.75
N GLN A 695 0.40 -96.27 6.49
CA GLN A 695 1.10 -95.00 6.31
C GLN A 695 1.86 -95.02 4.99
N THR A 696 1.25 -94.51 3.92
CA THR A 696 1.98 -94.15 2.70
C THR A 696 1.44 -92.85 2.12
N GLY A 697 2.18 -91.76 2.33
CA GLY A 697 2.01 -90.51 1.61
C GLY A 697 2.27 -89.27 2.46
N THR A 698 3.37 -88.56 2.21
CA THR A 698 3.52 -87.15 2.56
C THR A 698 3.08 -86.31 1.37
N PHE A 699 2.13 -85.39 1.57
CA PHE A 699 1.76 -84.39 0.59
C PHE A 699 2.46 -83.08 0.94
N ILE A 700 3.30 -82.58 0.03
CA ILE A 700 3.98 -81.29 0.16
C ILE A 700 3.30 -80.31 -0.79
N LEU A 701 2.68 -79.27 -0.23
CA LEU A 701 2.20 -78.11 -0.97
C LEU A 701 3.37 -77.11 -1.10
N THR A 702 3.93 -76.98 -2.30
CA THR A 702 4.87 -75.89 -2.61
C THR A 702 4.07 -74.68 -3.09
N GLY A 703 4.13 -73.57 -2.36
CA GLY A 703 3.41 -72.32 -2.69
C GLY A 703 3.88 -71.68 -4.01
N PRO A 704 3.03 -70.89 -4.69
CA PRO A 704 3.38 -70.22 -5.93
C PRO A 704 4.19 -68.94 -5.69
N ASP A 705 5.23 -68.75 -6.51
CA ASP A 705 6.15 -67.61 -6.52
C ASP A 705 5.64 -66.57 -7.56
N GLY A 706 4.73 -65.66 -7.17
CA GLY A 706 4.13 -64.72 -8.13
C GLY A 706 3.45 -63.49 -7.54
N LEU A 707 3.72 -62.33 -8.16
CA LEU A 707 3.02 -61.06 -7.93
C LEU A 707 1.52 -61.19 -8.25
N PRO A 708 0.62 -60.53 -7.50
CA PRO A 708 -0.82 -60.65 -7.69
C PRO A 708 -1.25 -60.08 -9.06
N THR A 709 -2.08 -60.83 -9.79
CA THR A 709 -2.55 -60.43 -11.14
C THR A 709 -3.62 -59.33 -11.10
N ARG A 710 -4.18 -59.00 -9.92
CA ARG A 710 -5.11 -57.89 -9.66
C ARG A 710 -4.97 -57.39 -8.20
N PRO A 711 -5.30 -56.11 -7.90
CA PRO A 711 -5.14 -55.51 -6.57
C PRO A 711 -5.90 -56.21 -5.43
N ASN A 712 -6.91 -57.03 -5.76
CA ASN A 712 -7.78 -57.74 -4.83
C ASN A 712 -7.59 -59.28 -4.84
N HIS A 713 -6.52 -59.79 -5.44
CA HIS A 713 -6.17 -61.20 -5.28
C HIS A 713 -5.35 -61.36 -4.00
N ASN A 714 -5.81 -62.22 -3.07
CA ASN A 714 -5.16 -62.42 -1.79
C ASN A 714 -3.67 -62.81 -1.99
N LEU A 715 -2.77 -62.11 -1.31
CA LEU A 715 -1.40 -62.58 -1.13
C LEU A 715 -1.48 -63.89 -0.33
N THR A 716 -1.16 -65.00 -0.98
CA THR A 716 -1.06 -66.28 -0.29
C THR A 716 0.12 -66.21 0.67
N SER A 717 -0.09 -66.70 1.91
CA SER A 717 0.93 -66.65 2.97
C SER A 717 2.26 -67.23 2.48
N PRO A 718 3.40 -66.51 2.62
CA PRO A 718 4.71 -67.01 2.20
C PRO A 718 5.31 -68.02 3.20
N TYR A 719 4.60 -68.34 4.29
CA TYR A 719 5.08 -69.29 5.29
C TYR A 719 4.74 -70.73 4.87
N PRO A 720 5.72 -71.64 4.80
CA PRO A 720 5.44 -73.05 4.64
C PRO A 720 4.68 -73.55 5.87
N THR A 721 3.46 -74.03 5.68
CA THR A 721 2.74 -74.76 6.74
C THR A 721 3.45 -76.10 6.93
N GLY A 722 3.99 -76.31 8.15
CA GLY A 722 4.75 -77.52 8.49
C GLY A 722 3.93 -78.81 8.45
N THR A 723 4.61 -79.94 8.66
CA THR A 723 4.02 -81.28 8.68
C THR A 723 2.96 -81.41 9.79
N ILE A 724 1.77 -81.88 9.45
CA ILE A 724 0.67 -82.11 10.40
C ILE A 724 0.89 -83.46 11.10
N GLU A 725 1.08 -83.46 12.42
CA GLU A 725 1.01 -84.65 13.28
C GLU A 725 -0.36 -84.73 13.97
N THR A 726 -0.88 -85.94 14.16
CA THR A 726 -2.16 -86.21 14.84
C THR A 726 -2.07 -85.98 16.36
N ILE A 727 -2.98 -85.17 16.89
CA ILE A 727 -3.07 -84.79 18.31
C ILE A 727 -3.79 -85.90 19.13
N PRO A 728 -3.37 -86.25 20.37
CA PRO A 728 -4.13 -87.10 21.30
C PRO A 728 -5.28 -86.33 22.00
N GLU A 729 -6.39 -87.00 22.31
CA GLU A 729 -7.65 -86.44 22.84
C GLU A 729 -7.55 -85.55 24.12
N PRO A 730 -8.46 -84.56 24.29
CA PRO A 730 -8.40 -83.54 25.34
C PRO A 730 -9.14 -83.92 26.65
N SER A 731 -8.62 -83.45 27.79
CA SER A 731 -9.40 -83.26 29.03
C SER A 731 -9.98 -81.84 29.07
N PRO A 732 -11.22 -81.62 29.57
CA PRO A 732 -11.88 -80.31 29.48
C PRO A 732 -11.25 -79.27 30.43
N PRO A 733 -10.99 -78.02 30.00
CA PRO A 733 -10.58 -76.98 30.92
C PRO A 733 -11.76 -76.48 31.75
N LYS A 734 -11.55 -76.51 33.05
CA LYS A 734 -12.37 -75.93 34.12
C LYS A 734 -12.24 -74.40 34.06
N ILE A 735 -13.34 -73.67 34.25
CA ILE A 735 -13.28 -72.22 34.51
C ILE A 735 -12.70 -72.05 35.92
N ASP A 736 -11.54 -71.41 36.04
CA ASP A 736 -10.91 -71.06 37.33
C ASP A 736 -10.96 -69.54 37.52
N GLU A 737 -11.58 -69.11 38.61
CA GLU A 737 -11.66 -67.69 39.00
C GLU A 737 -10.32 -67.18 39.55
N PRO A 738 -9.97 -65.90 39.30
CA PRO A 738 -8.71 -65.34 39.72
C PRO A 738 -8.60 -65.22 41.26
N GLN A 739 -7.42 -65.55 41.79
CA GLN A 739 -7.19 -65.72 43.23
C GLN A 739 -6.53 -64.51 43.93
N GLY A 740 -6.18 -63.46 43.19
CA GLY A 740 -5.67 -62.22 43.79
C GLY A 740 -5.15 -61.19 42.77
N PHE A 741 -4.82 -59.99 43.23
CA PHE A 741 -4.17 -58.97 42.41
C PHE A 741 -2.65 -59.06 42.47
N TYR A 742 -2.00 -59.00 41.32
CA TYR A 742 -0.54 -59.04 41.17
C TYR A 742 -0.06 -57.77 40.48
N ARG A 743 1.06 -57.22 40.96
CA ARG A 743 1.71 -56.06 40.34
C ARG A 743 2.74 -56.53 39.33
N LEU A 744 2.60 -56.11 38.08
CA LEU A 744 3.58 -56.37 37.03
C LEU A 744 4.78 -55.41 37.16
N ASN A 745 5.87 -55.74 36.47
CA ASN A 745 7.12 -54.96 36.52
C ASN A 745 6.99 -53.53 35.96
N ASP A 746 5.92 -53.23 35.22
CA ASP A 746 5.56 -51.89 34.74
C ASP A 746 4.69 -51.09 35.74
N GLY A 747 4.36 -51.69 36.89
CA GLY A 747 3.59 -51.08 37.97
C GLY A 747 2.08 -51.29 37.91
N LYS A 748 1.52 -51.90 36.85
CA LYS A 748 0.09 -52.20 36.75
C LYS A 748 -0.33 -53.34 37.66
N MET A 749 -1.51 -53.22 38.27
CA MET A 749 -2.14 -54.27 39.07
C MET A 749 -3.12 -55.07 38.21
N VAL A 750 -2.96 -56.40 38.13
CA VAL A 750 -3.83 -57.31 37.39
C VAL A 750 -4.41 -58.38 38.32
N LEU A 751 -5.71 -58.64 38.20
CA LEU A 751 -6.36 -59.74 38.93
C LEU A 751 -6.07 -61.05 38.19
N SER A 752 -5.32 -61.97 38.80
CA SER A 752 -4.89 -63.23 38.19
C SER A 752 -4.76 -64.33 39.25
N ARG A 753 -4.19 -65.49 38.90
CA ARG A 753 -3.80 -66.54 39.84
C ARG A 753 -2.29 -66.74 39.83
N LYS A 754 -1.71 -67.16 40.95
CA LYS A 754 -0.29 -67.46 41.03
C LYS A 754 -0.02 -68.73 40.21
N CYS A 755 0.78 -68.63 39.15
CA CYS A 755 1.37 -69.81 38.51
C CYS A 755 2.62 -70.19 39.30
N PHE A 756 2.78 -71.47 39.65
CA PHE A 756 4.06 -72.00 40.11
C PHE A 756 4.91 -72.40 38.90
#